data_AF-A0A268S7Q4-F1
#
_entry.id   AF-A0A268S7Q4-F1
#
_cell.length_a   1.000
_cell.length_b   1.000
_cell.length_c   1.000
_cell.angle_alpha   90.00
_cell.angle_beta   90.00
_cell.angle_gamma   90.00
#
_symmetry.space_group_name_H-M   'P 1'
#
loop_
_entity.id
_entity.type
_entity.pdbx_description
1 polymer ?
#
loop_
_entity_poly.entity_id
_entity_poly.type
_entity_poly.pdbx_seq_one_letter_code
_entity_poly.pdbx_strand_id
1 'polypeptide(L)'
;MKEDYLSMHVNKPTPALLITEIHPDNYGRDDYEFFEIYNNSSISLSVGNRDSSADYHLLFRYPEDSRDDRPFELETITILPKQAHVFWLNTSGQTLEAFNRRYMSQLSSSQVSEVSGNIPAFSNSEARAVVIVDNLSGQEVVQASYQATDISGGFGVHFALPPAGSTEQTVFLPMSPATPGTVYAEQSLQTGALDTPIPKVVISQYMYDAPAADDGKEFVAIKNVEDKTVDLSGFKIGDALFLGEGEGMAQFPDGTLIHPGQELFLSQSSFIFKAIYGAVPDFEFPWFSTNRLYDDPDVPTMLDANWSTGEIRLANNGDKLLLMDRHNRIVDFVPYLQDITYRGKQYRGVTARADGNGQSIHRISQSSDLRTAFRAGPIQRPPKRIPVSPSKLLLITEFMYTPYFDEGTNEYVEIANITGETIDISGFYFGNKVEENGVANKAMYNFPEGAMLAPYSAALIARNAQAVKKLYGVTADFEMEETIDSVPKLLPNCDWGCGNFQMANGGDAVVLLNRDKELVDAVVFKNALCMGLSSHPGVFAKGHSLERVSAIDTKNPAVDFVEQPHPTPGKLLFGPNGDPTLVPRPTIKEEVLEVSEPKTALVASPTIIDSSTGMPDALPANVPSILIKAEWRNGSLVASNRGVLLGEALDTVKQKMLPMIEINEHFLVPYVHQLLKTKGIDDVFILSRQASIIEAMRTWNNEYRGALRLSGQTLPKKKRDDAIRAIRQCQCFTILVQAEALSAEIIHYFRSRAITIWAYGANSELAIHRLAAIGVQGIETPIPEKAVAALQAYQLENSTNQQPLLIAHRGVCSLAPENTMPAIELAAELGIEAVEIDIMMSKDGIPVVIHDYTVDRTTDGSGYVRDLTLAQLKQLTANRTDNSEWEERYKLYPDAKIPTLEEVLVYAKEKELILSIEIKTDGLEKQVADLIRQYEMEPHVYLSGFNPVVMAAIQAHHPAIGAMHILAGLSPHGMTALQFAEKTARHLTKLGMFSMPGDGTMTQALLSYAKHRGIPLVGGTSNSKASIQVKKKRGVTMIYSDYPQWSDQMPICVNPIPLYKVVKEGDVLNLAEMGATVHERSGVASTLRGGIRIIGENDGVAYTDGSSLTALKAGETLFHLYHEYEPFNYETEGDPAKLPDKWRMYSNPVRLVVLNKADLSAKRLVEVVQRYRQDMTVIAYASLLSLCQVTFLFEKWRAYQLAKRSIEQMETALMKYVAAGHLTVEAFDAFQAHIAILQEEWK
;
A
#
# COMPACT_ATOMS: atom_id res chain seq x y z
N MET A 1 -15.49 0.69 37.66
CA MET A 1 -15.46 -0.80 37.52
C MET A 1 -16.70 -1.34 36.82
N LYS A 2 -17.93 -1.31 37.39
CA LYS A 2 -19.13 -1.83 36.69
C LYS A 2 -19.56 -0.98 35.47
N GLU A 3 -19.35 0.33 35.53
CA GLU A 3 -19.65 1.24 34.40
C GLU A 3 -18.54 1.23 33.32
N ASP A 4 -17.26 1.15 33.71
CA ASP A 4 -16.13 1.07 32.76
C ASP A 4 -16.09 -0.26 31.97
N TYR A 5 -16.52 -1.38 32.58
CA TYR A 5 -16.54 -2.68 31.91
C TYR A 5 -17.63 -2.76 30.82
N LEU A 6 -18.76 -2.08 31.02
CA LEU A 6 -19.89 -2.05 30.09
C LEU A 6 -19.65 -1.11 28.90
N SER A 7 -18.91 -0.02 29.08
CA SER A 7 -18.62 0.94 28.00
C SER A 7 -17.60 0.46 26.97
N MET A 8 -16.76 -0.53 27.30
CA MET A 8 -15.73 -1.07 26.38
C MET A 8 -16.26 -2.10 25.37
N HIS A 9 -17.51 -2.57 25.49
CA HIS A 9 -18.04 -3.71 24.73
C HIS A 9 -19.23 -3.38 23.80
N VAL A 10 -19.55 -2.10 23.58
CA VAL A 10 -20.84 -1.68 22.97
C VAL A 10 -20.94 -1.95 21.44
N ASN A 11 -19.86 -2.30 20.73
CA ASN A 11 -19.91 -2.39 19.25
C ASN A 11 -19.21 -3.62 18.60
N LYS A 12 -19.04 -4.76 19.29
CA LYS A 12 -18.56 -6.01 18.67
C LYS A 12 -19.39 -7.24 19.10
N PRO A 13 -19.57 -8.26 18.24
CA PRO A 13 -20.37 -9.43 18.57
C PRO A 13 -19.73 -10.26 19.68
N THR A 14 -20.42 -10.39 20.82
CA THR A 14 -20.04 -11.28 21.92
C THR A 14 -20.18 -12.75 21.48
N PRO A 15 -19.27 -13.66 21.89
CA PRO A 15 -19.41 -15.08 21.61
C PRO A 15 -20.75 -15.67 22.07
N ALA A 16 -21.26 -16.63 21.29
CA ALA A 16 -22.57 -17.23 21.51
C ALA A 16 -22.57 -18.22 22.68
N LEU A 17 -21.46 -18.95 22.86
CA LEU A 17 -21.16 -19.77 24.03
C LEU A 17 -20.00 -19.15 24.80
N LEU A 18 -20.03 -19.24 26.13
CA LEU A 18 -18.98 -18.77 27.03
C LEU A 18 -18.66 -19.87 28.03
N ILE A 19 -17.39 -20.00 28.43
CA ILE A 19 -17.02 -20.81 29.59
C ILE A 19 -17.13 -19.88 30.79
N THR A 20 -17.97 -20.21 31.76
CA THR A 20 -18.26 -19.33 32.91
C THR A 20 -17.51 -19.76 34.16
N GLU A 21 -17.18 -21.04 34.28
CA GLU A 21 -16.52 -21.59 35.46
C GLU A 21 -15.66 -22.81 35.09
N ILE A 22 -14.47 -22.92 35.69
CA ILE A 22 -13.67 -24.16 35.71
C ILE A 22 -13.29 -24.47 37.16
N HIS A 23 -13.57 -25.69 37.60
CA HIS A 23 -13.31 -26.13 38.97
C HIS A 23 -12.48 -27.43 39.02
N PRO A 24 -11.17 -27.33 39.32
CA PRO A 24 -10.33 -28.47 39.69
C PRO A 24 -10.57 -28.84 41.17
N ASP A 25 -11.50 -29.75 41.47
CA ASP A 25 -11.66 -30.29 42.84
C ASP A 25 -10.67 -31.43 43.09
N ASN A 26 -9.70 -31.22 43.98
CA ASN A 26 -8.66 -32.22 44.23
C ASN A 26 -8.36 -32.46 45.71
N TYR A 27 -9.37 -32.28 46.56
CA TYR A 27 -9.37 -32.85 47.90
C TYR A 27 -9.80 -34.33 47.89
N GLY A 28 -9.11 -35.18 47.12
CA GLY A 28 -9.42 -36.62 47.05
C GLY A 28 -9.33 -37.20 45.65
N ARG A 29 -10.28 -38.08 45.28
CA ARG A 29 -10.45 -38.54 43.90
C ARG A 29 -11.09 -37.43 43.08
N ASP A 30 -10.76 -37.34 41.79
CA ASP A 30 -11.27 -36.36 40.82
C ASP A 30 -12.77 -36.61 40.49
N ASP A 31 -13.61 -36.70 41.52
CA ASP A 31 -15.02 -37.10 41.45
C ASP A 31 -15.97 -35.90 41.27
N TYR A 32 -15.47 -34.67 41.43
CA TYR A 32 -16.28 -33.45 41.46
C TYR A 32 -15.71 -32.31 40.60
N GLU A 33 -14.73 -32.59 39.73
CA GLU A 33 -14.21 -31.60 38.79
C GLU A 33 -15.23 -31.28 37.71
N PHE A 34 -15.38 -30.01 37.35
CA PHE A 34 -16.30 -29.63 36.27
C PHE A 34 -15.86 -28.35 35.57
N PHE A 35 -16.46 -28.12 34.40
CA PHE A 35 -16.50 -26.80 33.77
C PHE A 35 -17.93 -26.48 33.33
N GLU A 36 -18.23 -25.20 33.20
CA GLU A 36 -19.56 -24.70 32.86
C GLU A 36 -19.53 -23.93 31.54
N ILE A 37 -20.47 -24.23 30.65
CA ILE A 37 -20.71 -23.45 29.42
C ILE A 37 -22.06 -22.76 29.52
N TYR A 38 -22.07 -21.46 29.29
CA TYR A 38 -23.26 -20.63 29.21
C TYR A 38 -23.60 -20.27 27.76
N ASN A 39 -24.86 -20.49 27.38
CA ASN A 39 -25.38 -20.00 26.10
C ASN A 39 -25.81 -18.55 26.23
N ASN A 40 -24.94 -17.65 25.80
CA ASN A 40 -25.16 -16.21 25.82
C ASN A 40 -26.03 -15.71 24.65
N SER A 41 -26.52 -16.58 23.76
CA SER A 41 -27.37 -16.20 22.63
C SER A 41 -28.88 -16.31 22.92
N SER A 42 -29.73 -15.88 21.98
CA SER A 42 -31.18 -16.11 22.00
C SER A 42 -31.64 -17.43 21.33
N ILE A 43 -30.72 -18.26 20.84
CA ILE A 43 -31.04 -19.52 20.14
C ILE A 43 -30.42 -20.73 20.86
N SER A 44 -31.00 -21.91 20.69
CA SER A 44 -30.39 -23.13 21.21
C SER A 44 -29.15 -23.47 20.40
N LEU A 45 -28.07 -23.84 21.08
CA LEU A 45 -26.78 -24.20 20.46
C LEU A 45 -26.38 -25.59 20.92
N SER A 46 -25.69 -26.33 20.07
CA SER A 46 -25.29 -27.71 20.34
C SER A 46 -23.78 -27.88 20.46
N VAL A 47 -23.34 -28.67 21.43
CA VAL A 47 -21.93 -29.03 21.69
C VAL A 47 -21.79 -30.54 21.60
N GLY A 48 -20.79 -31.04 20.88
CA GLY A 48 -20.56 -32.48 20.70
C GLY A 48 -19.17 -32.78 20.13
N ASN A 49 -18.99 -33.96 19.54
CA ASN A 49 -17.73 -34.33 18.89
C ASN A 49 -17.49 -33.53 17.60
N ARG A 50 -16.22 -33.40 17.19
CA ARG A 50 -15.80 -32.70 15.96
C ARG A 50 -16.51 -33.22 14.70
N ASP A 51 -16.69 -34.54 14.59
CA ASP A 51 -17.34 -35.19 13.45
C ASP A 51 -18.86 -35.39 13.67
N SER A 52 -19.42 -34.79 14.72
CA SER A 52 -20.86 -34.83 14.99
C SER A 52 -21.59 -33.68 14.28
N SER A 53 -22.91 -33.73 14.31
CA SER A 53 -23.74 -32.65 13.80
C SER A 53 -23.86 -31.42 14.70
N ALA A 54 -23.07 -31.35 15.78
CA ALA A 54 -23.13 -30.26 16.75
C ALA A 54 -22.60 -28.94 16.16
N ASP A 55 -23.02 -27.80 16.71
CA ASP A 55 -22.55 -26.48 16.30
C ASP A 55 -21.09 -26.24 16.75
N TYR A 56 -20.72 -26.78 17.91
CA TYR A 56 -19.39 -26.63 18.49
C TYR A 56 -18.81 -27.96 18.97
N HIS A 57 -17.49 -28.05 19.04
CA HIS A 57 -16.77 -29.08 19.80
C HIS A 57 -15.83 -28.46 20.82
N LEU A 58 -15.44 -29.24 21.82
CA LEU A 58 -14.57 -28.77 22.90
C LEU A 58 -13.18 -29.41 22.80
N LEU A 59 -12.16 -28.62 23.11
CA LEU A 59 -10.78 -29.09 23.30
C LEU A 59 -10.31 -28.80 24.72
N PHE A 60 -9.54 -29.73 25.27
CA PHE A 60 -8.75 -29.58 26.49
C PHE A 60 -7.33 -29.19 26.10
N ARG A 61 -6.89 -28.01 26.52
CA ARG A 61 -5.62 -27.40 26.13
C ARG A 61 -4.64 -27.28 27.30
N TYR A 62 -3.36 -27.35 26.97
CA TYR A 62 -2.24 -27.12 27.90
C TYR A 62 -1.54 -25.80 27.54
N PRO A 63 -1.99 -24.64 28.07
CA PRO A 63 -1.54 -23.33 27.59
C PRO A 63 -0.03 -23.08 27.71
N GLU A 64 0.62 -23.74 28.68
CA GLU A 64 2.04 -23.57 28.99
C GLU A 64 2.90 -24.79 28.62
N ASP A 65 2.31 -25.76 27.91
CA ASP A 65 3.00 -26.99 27.49
C ASP A 65 2.91 -27.18 25.98
N SER A 66 3.94 -27.77 25.37
CA SER A 66 3.95 -28.13 23.95
C SER A 66 3.10 -29.36 23.60
N ARG A 67 2.33 -29.90 24.56
CA ARG A 67 1.42 -31.04 24.36
C ARG A 67 0.25 -30.63 23.45
N ASP A 68 -0.12 -31.53 22.54
CA ASP A 68 -1.29 -31.35 21.68
C ASP A 68 -2.60 -31.28 22.49
N ASP A 69 -3.53 -30.45 22.01
CA ASP A 69 -4.88 -30.37 22.53
C ASP A 69 -5.61 -31.71 22.41
N ARG A 70 -6.43 -32.02 23.42
CA ARG A 70 -7.22 -33.25 23.44
C ARG A 70 -8.71 -32.95 23.27
N PRO A 71 -9.40 -33.55 22.29
CA PRO A 71 -10.84 -33.34 22.14
C PRO A 71 -11.61 -33.97 23.30
N PHE A 72 -12.70 -33.32 23.69
CA PHE A 72 -13.69 -33.94 24.56
C PHE A 72 -14.53 -34.95 23.77
N GLU A 73 -14.81 -36.11 24.35
CA GLU A 73 -15.74 -37.10 23.80
C GLU A 73 -17.12 -36.91 24.45
N LEU A 74 -18.06 -36.39 23.67
CA LEU A 74 -19.39 -35.99 24.15
C LEU A 74 -20.48 -36.49 23.20
N GLU A 75 -21.59 -36.96 23.77
CA GLU A 75 -22.85 -36.98 23.03
C GLU A 75 -23.27 -35.54 22.70
N THR A 76 -24.01 -35.34 21.60
CA THR A 76 -24.48 -34.01 21.23
C THR A 76 -25.45 -33.48 22.28
N ILE A 77 -25.02 -32.44 22.99
CA ILE A 77 -25.78 -31.75 24.04
C ILE A 77 -26.33 -30.46 23.46
N THR A 78 -27.60 -30.16 23.73
CA THR A 78 -28.23 -28.89 23.36
C THR A 78 -28.33 -27.98 24.58
N ILE A 79 -27.70 -26.80 24.52
CA ILE A 79 -27.75 -25.78 25.56
C ILE A 79 -28.79 -24.73 25.15
N LEU A 80 -29.84 -24.57 25.96
CA LEU A 80 -30.92 -23.63 25.67
C LEU A 80 -30.49 -22.16 25.84
N PRO A 81 -31.15 -21.20 25.19
CA PRO A 81 -30.83 -19.78 25.31
C PRO A 81 -30.79 -19.31 26.76
N LYS A 82 -29.76 -18.54 27.12
CA LYS A 82 -29.58 -17.96 28.46
C LYS A 82 -29.60 -19.01 29.58
N GLN A 83 -29.15 -20.22 29.29
CA GLN A 83 -28.95 -21.28 30.28
C GLN A 83 -27.49 -21.74 30.30
N ALA A 84 -27.04 -22.15 31.48
CA ALA A 84 -25.76 -22.79 31.69
C ALA A 84 -25.91 -24.31 31.72
N HIS A 85 -24.89 -24.99 31.23
CA HIS A 85 -24.77 -26.45 31.24
C HIS A 85 -23.43 -26.85 31.86
N VAL A 86 -23.49 -27.78 32.81
CA VAL A 86 -22.34 -28.24 33.58
C VAL A 86 -21.81 -29.54 33.00
N PHE A 87 -20.51 -29.57 32.71
CA PHE A 87 -19.79 -30.73 32.22
C PHE A 87 -18.96 -31.32 33.36
N TRP A 88 -19.43 -32.43 33.91
CA TRP A 88 -18.91 -33.02 35.14
C TRP A 88 -17.99 -34.21 34.85
N LEU A 89 -16.75 -34.17 35.34
CA LEU A 89 -15.82 -35.29 35.30
C LEU A 89 -16.10 -36.19 36.52
N ASN A 90 -16.90 -37.24 36.31
CA ASN A 90 -17.36 -38.15 37.35
C ASN A 90 -16.56 -39.47 37.36
N THR A 91 -15.35 -39.48 37.92
CA THR A 91 -14.42 -40.62 37.77
C THR A 91 -14.75 -41.84 38.65
N SER A 92 -15.45 -41.69 39.78
CA SER A 92 -15.90 -42.82 40.61
C SER A 92 -17.41 -43.13 40.54
N GLY A 93 -18.14 -42.53 39.59
CA GLY A 93 -19.57 -42.82 39.37
C GLY A 93 -20.48 -42.36 40.53
N GLN A 94 -20.22 -41.17 41.07
CA GLN A 94 -21.08 -40.51 42.05
C GLN A 94 -22.45 -40.18 41.47
N THR A 95 -23.47 -39.97 42.31
CA THR A 95 -24.80 -39.58 41.83
C THR A 95 -24.92 -38.05 41.69
N LEU A 96 -25.78 -37.57 40.77
CA LEU A 96 -26.11 -36.15 40.67
C LEU A 96 -26.62 -35.55 41.99
N GLU A 97 -27.28 -36.37 42.83
CA GLU A 97 -27.70 -35.94 44.18
C GLU A 97 -26.49 -35.66 45.10
N ALA A 98 -25.41 -36.44 44.99
CA ALA A 98 -24.16 -36.21 45.71
C ALA A 98 -23.46 -34.94 45.20
N PHE A 99 -23.42 -34.72 43.87
CA PHE A 99 -22.89 -33.49 43.26
C PHE A 99 -23.64 -32.25 43.75
N ASN A 100 -24.97 -32.26 43.68
CA ASN A 100 -25.81 -31.16 44.16
C ASN A 100 -25.62 -30.89 45.66
N ARG A 101 -25.46 -31.94 46.47
CA ARG A 101 -25.19 -31.79 47.91
C ARG A 101 -23.80 -31.21 48.19
N ARG A 102 -22.79 -31.57 47.39
CA ARG A 102 -21.40 -31.10 47.52
C ARG A 102 -21.26 -29.62 47.22
N TYR A 103 -21.98 -29.12 46.21
CA TYR A 103 -21.92 -27.73 45.75
C TYR A 103 -23.12 -26.87 46.15
N MET A 104 -24.06 -27.44 46.91
CA MET A 104 -25.29 -26.76 47.33
C MET A 104 -26.14 -26.26 46.14
N SER A 105 -26.07 -26.95 45.00
CA SER A 105 -26.81 -26.65 43.77
C SER A 105 -28.13 -27.44 43.66
N GLN A 106 -28.98 -27.05 42.72
CA GLN A 106 -30.27 -27.72 42.42
C GLN A 106 -30.39 -28.11 40.94
N LEU A 107 -29.31 -28.62 40.37
CA LEU A 107 -29.24 -28.95 38.94
C LEU A 107 -30.03 -30.22 38.62
N SER A 108 -30.71 -30.23 37.48
CA SER A 108 -31.39 -31.40 36.95
C SER A 108 -30.47 -32.23 36.04
N SER A 109 -30.88 -33.45 35.70
CA SER A 109 -30.16 -34.31 34.74
C SER A 109 -30.11 -33.74 33.32
N SER A 110 -30.86 -32.68 33.00
CA SER A 110 -30.80 -32.01 31.70
C SER A 110 -29.82 -30.83 31.68
N GLN A 111 -29.26 -30.45 32.84
CA GLN A 111 -28.32 -29.34 32.99
C GLN A 111 -26.91 -29.81 33.35
N VAL A 112 -26.73 -31.12 33.52
CA VAL A 112 -25.46 -31.76 33.85
C VAL A 112 -25.24 -32.91 32.90
N SER A 113 -24.08 -32.91 32.24
CA SER A 113 -23.61 -34.05 31.45
C SER A 113 -22.31 -34.58 32.03
N GLU A 114 -22.25 -35.89 32.21
CA GLU A 114 -21.01 -36.55 32.58
C GLU A 114 -20.09 -36.59 31.37
N VAL A 115 -18.86 -36.15 31.56
CA VAL A 115 -17.81 -36.26 30.55
C VAL A 115 -17.08 -37.57 30.80
N SER A 116 -17.31 -38.54 29.92
CA SER A 116 -16.62 -39.83 29.94
C SER A 116 -15.59 -39.89 28.81
N GLY A 117 -14.31 -40.05 29.13
CA GLY A 117 -13.25 -40.17 28.13
C GLY A 117 -11.85 -40.11 28.74
N ASN A 118 -10.82 -40.39 27.93
CA ASN A 118 -9.40 -40.40 28.32
C ASN A 118 -8.82 -38.98 28.48
N ILE A 119 -9.62 -38.07 29.03
CA ILE A 119 -9.29 -36.65 29.23
C ILE A 119 -8.55 -36.52 30.57
N PRO A 120 -7.43 -35.78 30.64
CA PRO A 120 -6.71 -35.57 31.89
C PRO A 120 -7.58 -34.82 32.90
N ALA A 121 -7.43 -35.15 34.19
CA ALA A 121 -7.96 -34.31 35.27
C ALA A 121 -7.44 -32.88 35.16
N PHE A 122 -8.24 -31.92 35.63
CA PHE A 122 -7.80 -30.55 35.78
C PHE A 122 -6.66 -30.49 36.83
N SER A 123 -5.66 -29.65 36.60
CA SER A 123 -4.44 -29.62 37.42
C SER A 123 -4.54 -28.58 38.53
N ASN A 124 -4.09 -28.91 39.74
CA ASN A 124 -3.98 -27.95 40.85
C ASN A 124 -2.68 -27.13 40.83
N SER A 125 -1.82 -27.36 39.84
CA SER A 125 -0.45 -26.85 39.87
C SER A 125 0.09 -26.43 38.50
N GLU A 126 -0.65 -26.68 37.43
CA GLU A 126 -0.26 -26.35 36.06
C GLU A 126 -1.45 -25.72 35.35
N ALA A 127 -1.19 -24.82 34.40
CA ALA A 127 -2.25 -24.20 33.62
C ALA A 127 -3.03 -25.22 32.79
N ARG A 128 -4.35 -25.05 32.71
CA ARG A 128 -5.26 -25.80 31.83
C ARG A 128 -6.26 -24.86 31.20
N ALA A 129 -6.76 -25.24 30.03
CA ALA A 129 -7.81 -24.49 29.36
C ALA A 129 -8.86 -25.40 28.74
N VAL A 130 -10.09 -24.88 28.66
CA VAL A 130 -11.15 -25.42 27.80
C VAL A 130 -11.31 -24.47 26.63
N VAL A 131 -11.40 -25.02 25.42
CA VAL A 131 -11.56 -24.27 24.18
C VAL A 131 -12.85 -24.70 23.50
N ILE A 132 -13.68 -23.75 23.11
CA ILE A 132 -14.86 -23.95 22.27
C ILE A 132 -14.48 -23.64 20.83
N VAL A 133 -14.62 -24.63 19.96
CA VAL A 133 -14.31 -24.53 18.53
C VAL A 133 -15.60 -24.65 17.74
N ASP A 134 -15.82 -23.74 16.81
CA ASP A 134 -16.95 -23.78 15.90
C ASP A 134 -16.74 -24.87 14.84
N ASN A 135 -17.65 -25.85 14.78
CA ASN A 135 -17.52 -27.00 13.88
C ASN A 135 -17.64 -26.62 12.39
N LEU A 136 -18.23 -25.46 12.08
CA LEU A 136 -18.41 -24.98 10.71
C LEU A 136 -17.17 -24.28 10.17
N SER A 137 -16.58 -23.39 10.97
CA SER A 137 -15.41 -22.58 10.58
C SER A 137 -14.08 -23.22 10.94
N GLY A 138 -14.07 -24.16 11.89
CA GLY A 138 -12.86 -24.70 12.50
C GLY A 138 -12.09 -23.69 13.34
N GLN A 139 -12.64 -22.50 13.57
CA GLN A 139 -12.02 -21.45 14.38
C GLN A 139 -12.37 -21.61 15.85
N GLU A 140 -11.42 -21.27 16.70
CA GLU A 140 -11.64 -21.11 18.14
C GLU A 140 -12.50 -19.89 18.37
N VAL A 141 -13.59 -20.07 19.12
CA VAL A 141 -14.54 -19.00 19.41
C VAL A 141 -14.32 -18.46 20.81
N VAL A 142 -13.99 -19.35 21.75
CA VAL A 142 -13.74 -19.02 23.14
C VAL A 142 -12.69 -19.96 23.71
N GLN A 143 -11.74 -19.44 24.45
CA GLN A 143 -10.84 -20.19 25.32
C GLN A 143 -10.95 -19.62 26.74
N ALA A 144 -10.95 -20.48 27.75
CA ALA A 144 -10.81 -20.07 29.14
C ALA A 144 -9.67 -20.85 29.78
N SER A 145 -8.58 -20.16 30.08
CA SER A 145 -7.39 -20.73 30.74
C SER A 145 -7.26 -20.25 32.18
N TYR A 146 -6.84 -21.14 33.08
CA TYR A 146 -6.48 -20.77 34.45
C TYR A 146 -5.02 -21.08 34.74
N GLN A 147 -4.43 -20.31 35.64
CA GLN A 147 -3.10 -20.51 36.18
C GLN A 147 -3.13 -21.15 37.56
N ALA A 148 -1.99 -21.70 38.01
CA ALA A 148 -1.87 -22.26 39.36
C ALA A 148 -2.17 -21.22 40.47
N THR A 149 -2.01 -19.92 40.16
CA THR A 149 -2.35 -18.80 41.06
C THR A 149 -3.84 -18.47 41.11
N ASP A 150 -4.61 -18.91 40.12
CA ASP A 150 -6.04 -18.58 39.98
C ASP A 150 -6.95 -19.57 40.70
N ILE A 151 -6.38 -20.67 41.20
CA ILE A 151 -7.09 -21.75 41.88
C ILE A 151 -6.41 -22.03 43.23
N SER A 152 -7.13 -22.67 44.12
CA SER A 152 -6.56 -23.18 45.37
C SER A 152 -7.36 -24.41 45.81
N GLY A 153 -6.87 -25.18 46.78
CA GLY A 153 -7.56 -26.42 47.20
C GLY A 153 -9.05 -26.19 47.46
N GLY A 154 -9.92 -26.82 46.66
CA GLY A 154 -11.38 -26.73 46.76
C GLY A 154 -12.02 -25.49 46.13
N PHE A 155 -11.24 -24.60 45.52
CA PHE A 155 -11.69 -23.37 44.85
C PHE A 155 -11.34 -23.40 43.37
N GLY A 156 -12.28 -22.95 42.54
CA GLY A 156 -12.10 -22.83 41.09
C GLY A 156 -11.93 -21.39 40.65
N VAL A 157 -12.17 -21.17 39.37
CA VAL A 157 -12.07 -19.87 38.73
C VAL A 157 -13.34 -19.57 37.91
N HIS A 158 -13.79 -18.34 37.99
CA HIS A 158 -14.87 -17.81 37.15
C HIS A 158 -14.28 -16.95 36.04
N PHE A 159 -14.92 -16.95 34.87
CA PHE A 159 -14.47 -16.22 33.68
C PHE A 159 -15.48 -15.18 33.22
N ALA A 160 -15.00 -14.03 32.77
CA ALA A 160 -15.80 -12.99 32.16
C ALA A 160 -15.72 -13.05 30.64
N LEU A 161 -16.38 -12.12 29.97
CA LEU A 161 -16.28 -11.96 28.53
C LEU A 161 -14.83 -11.77 28.07
N PRO A 162 -14.47 -12.27 26.87
CA PRO A 162 -13.15 -12.03 26.32
C PRO A 162 -12.99 -10.55 25.94
N PRO A 163 -11.78 -9.96 26.07
CA PRO A 163 -11.50 -8.61 25.60
C PRO A 163 -11.79 -8.46 24.09
N ALA A 164 -12.08 -7.24 23.65
CA ALA A 164 -12.43 -6.97 22.26
C ALA A 164 -11.36 -7.45 21.27
N GLY A 165 -11.71 -8.46 20.44
CA GLY A 165 -10.80 -9.05 19.44
C GLY A 165 -9.99 -10.26 19.93
N SER A 166 -10.22 -10.72 21.17
CA SER A 166 -9.63 -11.94 21.74
C SER A 166 -10.65 -13.08 21.77
N THR A 167 -10.17 -14.32 21.65
CA THR A 167 -10.93 -15.54 21.98
C THR A 167 -10.71 -15.97 23.44
N GLU A 168 -9.62 -15.52 24.08
CA GLU A 168 -9.31 -15.80 25.49
C GLU A 168 -10.19 -14.99 26.43
N GLN A 169 -10.89 -15.69 27.33
CA GLN A 169 -11.69 -15.10 28.39
C GLN A 169 -10.82 -14.60 29.53
N THR A 170 -11.23 -13.47 30.10
CA THR A 170 -10.55 -12.89 31.26
C THR A 170 -10.96 -13.64 32.52
N VAL A 171 -9.99 -13.97 33.38
CA VAL A 171 -10.26 -14.44 34.75
C VAL A 171 -11.06 -13.36 35.50
N PHE A 172 -12.27 -13.71 35.92
CA PHE A 172 -13.22 -12.82 36.61
C PHE A 172 -13.10 -12.91 38.13
N LEU A 173 -13.20 -14.12 38.67
CA LEU A 173 -13.04 -14.38 40.11
C LEU A 173 -12.10 -15.58 40.29
N PRO A 174 -10.79 -15.35 40.55
CA PRO A 174 -9.87 -16.42 40.92
C PRO A 174 -10.16 -16.89 42.35
N MET A 175 -9.72 -18.10 42.69
CA MET A 175 -9.81 -18.73 44.02
C MET A 175 -11.21 -18.62 44.64
N SER A 176 -12.24 -18.90 43.84
CA SER A 176 -13.63 -18.68 44.20
C SER A 176 -14.40 -19.99 44.43
N PRO A 177 -15.40 -19.99 45.35
CA PRO A 177 -16.21 -21.17 45.59
C PRO A 177 -16.93 -21.62 44.32
N ALA A 178 -17.11 -22.93 44.18
CA ALA A 178 -17.85 -23.49 43.06
C ALA A 178 -19.32 -23.04 43.07
N THR A 179 -19.85 -22.58 41.94
CA THR A 179 -21.28 -22.21 41.81
C THR A 179 -21.94 -22.82 40.56
N PRO A 180 -21.91 -24.16 40.41
CA PRO A 180 -22.41 -24.82 39.21
C PRO A 180 -23.90 -24.50 38.98
N GLY A 181 -24.23 -24.08 37.77
CA GLY A 181 -25.54 -23.61 37.34
C GLY A 181 -25.80 -22.12 37.51
N THR A 182 -24.86 -21.36 38.08
CA THR A 182 -25.06 -19.95 38.42
C THR A 182 -24.12 -19.05 37.65
N VAL A 183 -24.69 -18.19 36.80
CA VAL A 183 -23.94 -17.21 36.01
C VAL A 183 -24.11 -15.81 36.59
N TYR A 184 -23.00 -15.12 36.84
CA TYR A 184 -23.01 -13.73 37.30
C TYR A 184 -23.43 -12.78 36.17
N ALA A 185 -24.09 -11.69 36.52
CA ALA A 185 -24.56 -10.70 35.54
C ALA A 185 -23.42 -10.17 34.65
N GLU A 186 -22.23 -9.99 35.23
CA GLU A 186 -21.00 -9.50 34.58
C GLU A 186 -20.38 -10.50 33.58
N GLN A 187 -20.76 -11.78 33.66
CA GLN A 187 -20.35 -12.82 32.71
C GLN A 187 -21.27 -12.88 31.48
N SER A 188 -22.34 -12.06 31.46
CA SER A 188 -23.35 -12.03 30.40
C SER A 188 -23.59 -10.61 29.87
N LEU A 189 -23.59 -10.44 28.55
CA LEU A 189 -24.07 -9.22 27.87
C LEU A 189 -25.06 -9.61 26.78
N GLN A 190 -26.09 -8.79 26.52
CA GLN A 190 -27.02 -9.04 25.42
C GLN A 190 -26.27 -9.02 24.07
N THR A 191 -26.33 -10.15 23.36
CA THR A 191 -25.78 -10.37 22.02
C THR A 191 -26.56 -9.56 20.98
N GLY A 192 -26.09 -8.36 20.62
CA GLY A 192 -26.77 -7.52 19.62
C GLY A 192 -26.79 -8.10 18.19
N ALA A 193 -25.86 -8.99 17.82
CA ALA A 193 -25.70 -9.45 16.44
C ALA A 193 -26.41 -10.79 16.13
N LEU A 194 -26.39 -11.77 17.04
CA LEU A 194 -27.01 -13.09 16.83
C LEU A 194 -28.49 -13.16 17.24
N ASP A 195 -28.99 -12.15 17.95
CA ASP A 195 -30.41 -12.01 18.33
C ASP A 195 -31.28 -11.49 17.16
N THR A 196 -30.69 -11.16 16.01
CA THR A 196 -31.48 -10.80 14.82
C THR A 196 -32.18 -12.06 14.27
N PRO A 197 -33.53 -12.06 14.20
CA PRO A 197 -34.27 -13.16 13.59
C PRO A 197 -33.74 -13.43 12.18
N ILE A 198 -33.51 -14.70 11.84
CA ILE A 198 -33.16 -15.09 10.47
C ILE A 198 -34.30 -14.62 9.56
N PRO A 199 -34.04 -13.76 8.58
CA PRO A 199 -35.08 -13.24 7.71
C PRO A 199 -35.77 -14.38 6.95
N LYS A 200 -37.10 -14.34 6.83
CA LYS A 200 -37.86 -15.31 6.04
C LYS A 200 -37.82 -14.96 4.56
N VAL A 201 -36.66 -15.20 3.96
CA VAL A 201 -36.48 -15.24 2.51
C VAL A 201 -36.44 -16.71 2.09
N VAL A 202 -37.19 -17.09 1.06
CA VAL A 202 -37.29 -18.48 0.62
C VAL A 202 -36.93 -18.61 -0.85
N ILE A 203 -36.32 -19.73 -1.22
CA ILE A 203 -36.19 -20.17 -2.62
C ILE A 203 -37.60 -20.50 -3.10
N SER A 204 -38.15 -19.64 -3.95
CA SER A 204 -39.54 -19.70 -4.38
C SER A 204 -39.70 -20.45 -5.70
N GLN A 205 -38.68 -20.43 -6.55
CA GLN A 205 -38.70 -21.09 -7.85
C GLN A 205 -37.28 -21.50 -8.25
N TYR A 206 -37.13 -22.61 -8.96
CA TYR A 206 -35.86 -22.95 -9.60
C TYR A 206 -36.07 -23.82 -10.84
N MET A 207 -35.10 -23.76 -11.75
CA MET A 207 -34.97 -24.61 -12.93
C MET A 207 -33.60 -25.27 -12.91
N TYR A 208 -33.58 -26.60 -13.06
CA TYR A 208 -32.37 -27.41 -13.20
C TYR A 208 -32.47 -28.20 -14.52
N ASP A 209 -31.34 -28.57 -15.12
CA ASP A 209 -31.30 -29.30 -16.40
C ASP A 209 -31.04 -30.81 -16.26
N ALA A 210 -31.08 -31.53 -17.38
CA ALA A 210 -30.74 -32.95 -17.44
C ALA A 210 -29.22 -33.15 -17.21
N PRO A 211 -28.75 -34.30 -16.66
CA PRO A 211 -27.35 -34.42 -16.29
C PRO A 211 -26.46 -34.32 -17.55
N ALA A 212 -25.42 -33.47 -17.46
CA ALA A 212 -24.50 -33.09 -18.54
C ALA A 212 -25.06 -32.17 -19.65
N ALA A 213 -26.26 -31.61 -19.48
CA ALA A 213 -26.68 -30.40 -20.18
C ALA A 213 -26.40 -29.22 -19.26
N ASP A 214 -25.44 -28.38 -19.64
CA ASP A 214 -25.10 -27.12 -18.97
C ASP A 214 -25.08 -26.08 -20.09
N ASP A 215 -26.28 -25.66 -20.48
CA ASP A 215 -26.50 -24.75 -21.60
C ASP A 215 -27.01 -23.38 -21.16
N GLY A 216 -26.89 -23.05 -19.86
CA GLY A 216 -27.15 -21.74 -19.27
C GLY A 216 -28.64 -21.39 -19.13
N LYS A 217 -29.52 -22.39 -19.16
CA LYS A 217 -30.98 -22.26 -18.97
C LYS A 217 -31.40 -22.16 -17.51
N GLU A 218 -30.51 -22.51 -16.60
CA GLU A 218 -30.80 -22.71 -15.20
C GLU A 218 -30.93 -21.38 -14.47
N PHE A 219 -31.86 -21.35 -13.51
CA PHE A 219 -32.10 -20.16 -12.70
C PHE A 219 -32.67 -20.51 -11.34
N VAL A 220 -32.51 -19.58 -10.40
CA VAL A 220 -33.10 -19.61 -9.06
C VAL A 220 -33.85 -18.30 -8.84
N ALA A 221 -35.02 -18.37 -8.22
CA ALA A 221 -35.71 -17.21 -7.70
C ALA A 221 -35.83 -17.29 -6.18
N ILE A 222 -35.60 -16.16 -5.52
CA ILE A 222 -35.80 -16.00 -4.09
C ILE A 222 -36.91 -14.99 -3.83
N LYS A 223 -37.72 -15.24 -2.80
CA LYS A 223 -38.84 -14.39 -2.44
C LYS A 223 -38.80 -14.03 -0.96
N ASN A 224 -38.98 -12.75 -0.68
CA ASN A 224 -39.23 -12.30 0.68
C ASN A 224 -40.69 -12.60 1.06
N VAL A 225 -40.89 -13.43 2.09
CA VAL A 225 -42.23 -13.77 2.60
C VAL A 225 -42.54 -13.08 3.92
N GLU A 226 -41.70 -12.13 4.35
CA GLU A 226 -41.98 -11.23 5.46
C GLU A 226 -42.81 -10.02 5.00
N ASP A 227 -43.37 -9.31 5.99
CA ASP A 227 -44.08 -8.04 5.84
C ASP A 227 -43.14 -6.82 5.91
N LYS A 228 -41.82 -7.04 6.03
CA LYS A 228 -40.78 -6.00 6.03
C LYS A 228 -39.70 -6.26 4.97
N THR A 229 -39.04 -5.19 4.51
CA THR A 229 -37.89 -5.27 3.59
C THR A 229 -36.71 -5.98 4.26
N VAL A 230 -36.02 -6.83 3.52
CA VAL A 230 -34.84 -7.58 3.98
C VAL A 230 -33.60 -7.09 3.21
N ASP A 231 -32.52 -6.83 3.94
CA ASP A 231 -31.21 -6.50 3.36
C ASP A 231 -30.39 -7.78 3.14
N LEU A 232 -30.21 -8.13 1.87
CA LEU A 232 -29.47 -9.29 1.39
C LEU A 232 -27.97 -9.04 1.29
N SER A 233 -27.44 -7.85 1.65
CA SER A 233 -26.00 -7.59 1.62
C SER A 233 -25.21 -8.70 2.32
N GLY A 234 -24.29 -9.33 1.58
CA GLY A 234 -23.45 -10.42 2.09
C GLY A 234 -24.15 -11.79 2.24
N PHE A 235 -25.44 -11.90 1.92
CA PHE A 235 -26.12 -13.20 1.83
C PHE A 235 -25.47 -14.04 0.73
N LYS A 236 -25.50 -15.36 0.89
CA LYS A 236 -24.86 -16.30 -0.03
C LYS A 236 -25.87 -17.30 -0.54
N ILE A 237 -25.80 -17.63 -1.83
CA ILE A 237 -26.64 -18.67 -2.44
C ILE A 237 -25.83 -19.50 -3.44
N GLY A 238 -26.10 -20.80 -3.50
CA GLY A 238 -25.44 -21.72 -4.41
C GLY A 238 -25.72 -23.17 -4.06
N ASP A 239 -24.91 -24.08 -4.58
CA ASP A 239 -25.04 -25.52 -4.43
C ASP A 239 -24.02 -26.15 -3.47
N ALA A 240 -23.03 -25.39 -2.98
CA ALA A 240 -21.99 -25.90 -2.08
C ALA A 240 -22.43 -26.00 -0.60
N LEU A 241 -22.34 -27.21 -0.02
CA LEU A 241 -22.62 -27.45 1.40
C LEU A 241 -21.44 -27.21 2.35
N PHE A 242 -20.22 -27.42 1.86
CA PHE A 242 -19.00 -27.41 2.66
C PHE A 242 -18.03 -26.33 2.16
N LEU A 243 -17.22 -25.83 3.08
CA LEU A 243 -16.20 -24.83 2.78
C LEU A 243 -15.10 -25.46 1.91
N GLY A 244 -14.76 -24.82 0.78
CA GLY A 244 -13.53 -25.08 0.04
C GLY A 244 -13.50 -26.23 -0.99
N GLU A 245 -14.56 -27.01 -1.19
CA GLU A 245 -14.55 -28.12 -2.18
C GLU A 245 -15.73 -28.13 -3.18
N GLY A 246 -15.40 -28.33 -4.47
CA GLY A 246 -16.26 -28.85 -5.54
C GLY A 246 -17.31 -27.92 -6.16
N GLU A 247 -18.29 -27.51 -5.38
CA GLU A 247 -19.53 -26.82 -5.83
C GLU A 247 -19.45 -25.30 -5.60
N GLY A 248 -20.35 -24.50 -6.15
CA GLY A 248 -20.24 -23.03 -6.13
C GLY A 248 -21.12 -22.32 -5.10
N MET A 249 -20.69 -21.10 -4.71
CA MET A 249 -21.52 -20.14 -3.98
C MET A 249 -21.29 -18.73 -4.51
N ALA A 250 -22.36 -17.96 -4.60
CA ALA A 250 -22.34 -16.55 -4.98
C ALA A 250 -22.83 -15.69 -3.82
N GLN A 251 -22.28 -14.49 -3.69
CA GLN A 251 -22.61 -13.53 -2.64
C GLN A 251 -23.34 -12.32 -3.22
N PHE A 252 -24.42 -11.90 -2.56
CA PHE A 252 -25.14 -10.68 -2.91
C PHE A 252 -24.27 -9.45 -2.62
N PRO A 253 -24.16 -8.50 -3.56
CA PRO A 253 -23.46 -7.23 -3.34
C PRO A 253 -24.06 -6.41 -2.20
N ASP A 254 -23.23 -5.57 -1.58
CA ASP A 254 -23.69 -4.62 -0.57
C ASP A 254 -24.74 -3.65 -1.13
N GLY A 255 -25.78 -3.38 -0.34
CA GLY A 255 -26.92 -2.56 -0.72
C GLY A 255 -28.06 -3.32 -1.41
N THR A 256 -27.99 -4.66 -1.51
CA THR A 256 -29.07 -5.45 -2.12
C THR A 256 -30.27 -5.58 -1.18
N LEU A 257 -31.40 -4.96 -1.51
CA LEU A 257 -32.64 -5.03 -0.73
C LEU A 257 -33.70 -5.89 -1.45
N ILE A 258 -34.51 -6.63 -0.69
CA ILE A 258 -35.69 -7.36 -1.19
C ILE A 258 -36.94 -7.01 -0.35
N HIS A 259 -37.95 -6.42 -0.99
CA HIS A 259 -39.16 -5.91 -0.35
C HIS A 259 -40.20 -7.00 -0.05
N PRO A 260 -41.19 -6.75 0.83
CA PRO A 260 -42.26 -7.71 1.14
C PRO A 260 -42.95 -8.26 -0.11
N GLY A 261 -42.93 -9.58 -0.28
CA GLY A 261 -43.55 -10.26 -1.42
C GLY A 261 -42.79 -10.13 -2.75
N GLN A 262 -41.69 -9.38 -2.81
CA GLN A 262 -40.84 -9.26 -3.99
C GLN A 262 -40.06 -10.56 -4.22
N GLU A 263 -39.83 -10.86 -5.49
CA GLU A 263 -39.08 -12.01 -5.97
C GLU A 263 -37.92 -11.52 -6.86
N LEU A 264 -36.71 -12.05 -6.63
CA LEU A 264 -35.51 -11.75 -7.41
C LEU A 264 -35.09 -12.98 -8.19
N PHE A 265 -34.74 -12.81 -9.48
CA PHE A 265 -34.33 -13.87 -10.39
C PHE A 265 -32.81 -13.85 -10.62
N LEU A 266 -32.17 -14.99 -10.38
CA LEU A 266 -30.73 -15.21 -10.53
C LEU A 266 -30.53 -16.26 -11.62
N SER A 267 -29.71 -15.96 -12.63
CA SER A 267 -29.43 -16.90 -13.73
C SER A 267 -27.94 -17.19 -13.87
N GLN A 268 -27.60 -18.34 -14.46
CA GLN A 268 -26.24 -18.57 -14.92
C GLN A 268 -25.86 -17.66 -16.09
N SER A 269 -26.73 -17.45 -17.09
CA SER A 269 -26.47 -16.55 -18.22
C SER A 269 -27.65 -15.65 -18.53
N SER A 270 -27.47 -14.33 -18.37
CA SER A 270 -28.51 -13.33 -18.65
C SER A 270 -28.94 -13.31 -20.13
N PHE A 271 -28.00 -13.50 -21.06
CA PHE A 271 -28.25 -13.56 -22.50
C PHE A 271 -29.15 -14.76 -22.87
N ILE A 272 -28.82 -15.94 -22.35
CA ILE A 272 -29.58 -17.18 -22.62
C ILE A 272 -30.94 -17.12 -21.93
N PHE A 273 -30.98 -16.67 -20.68
CA PHE A 273 -32.21 -16.45 -19.92
C PHE A 273 -33.18 -15.51 -20.68
N LYS A 274 -32.66 -14.41 -21.24
CA LYS A 274 -33.43 -13.47 -22.08
C LYS A 274 -33.92 -14.10 -23.38
N ALA A 275 -33.07 -14.86 -24.07
CA ALA A 275 -33.43 -15.52 -25.32
C ALA A 275 -34.55 -16.56 -25.14
N ILE A 276 -34.55 -17.26 -24.02
CA ILE A 276 -35.46 -18.39 -23.77
C ILE A 276 -36.74 -17.93 -23.07
N TYR A 277 -36.63 -17.03 -22.08
CA TYR A 277 -37.75 -16.63 -21.24
C TYR A 277 -38.33 -15.26 -21.64
N GLY A 278 -37.65 -14.50 -22.50
CA GLY A 278 -38.12 -13.20 -23.00
C GLY A 278 -38.12 -12.09 -21.96
N ALA A 279 -37.35 -12.25 -20.88
CA ALA A 279 -37.17 -11.27 -19.79
C ALA A 279 -35.72 -11.32 -19.29
N VAL A 280 -35.23 -10.23 -18.69
CA VAL A 280 -33.88 -10.19 -18.10
C VAL A 280 -33.94 -10.57 -16.62
N PRO A 281 -32.94 -11.30 -16.09
CA PRO A 281 -32.85 -11.61 -14.67
C PRO A 281 -32.40 -10.39 -13.86
N ASP A 282 -32.48 -10.48 -12.54
CA ASP A 282 -32.04 -9.42 -11.62
C ASP A 282 -30.53 -9.47 -11.38
N PHE A 283 -29.96 -10.68 -11.32
CA PHE A 283 -28.51 -10.90 -11.23
C PHE A 283 -28.04 -12.09 -12.07
N GLU A 284 -26.76 -12.08 -12.42
CA GLU A 284 -26.02 -13.22 -12.98
C GLU A 284 -25.06 -13.82 -11.93
N PHE A 285 -24.92 -15.15 -11.89
CA PHE A 285 -23.93 -15.82 -11.04
C PHE A 285 -22.49 -15.58 -11.54
N PRO A 286 -21.47 -15.55 -10.65
CA PRO A 286 -20.07 -15.44 -11.06
C PRO A 286 -19.60 -16.70 -11.81
N TRP A 287 -18.77 -16.51 -12.85
CA TRP A 287 -18.23 -17.59 -13.72
C TRP A 287 -16.71 -17.74 -13.56
N PHE A 288 -16.20 -18.99 -13.63
CA PHE A 288 -14.78 -19.30 -13.41
C PHE A 288 -14.01 -19.83 -14.65
N SER A 289 -14.57 -19.80 -15.87
CA SER A 289 -13.93 -20.36 -17.09
C SER A 289 -13.63 -19.34 -18.20
N THR A 290 -12.71 -19.69 -19.11
CA THR A 290 -12.19 -18.82 -20.19
C THR A 290 -13.13 -18.62 -21.40
N ASN A 291 -14.31 -19.27 -21.43
CA ASN A 291 -15.27 -19.19 -22.53
C ASN A 291 -16.50 -18.37 -22.15
N ARG A 292 -16.31 -17.06 -21.91
CA ARG A 292 -17.41 -16.10 -21.75
C ARG A 292 -18.24 -16.06 -23.03
N LEU A 293 -19.40 -16.72 -23.04
CA LEU A 293 -20.43 -16.45 -24.04
C LEU A 293 -21.12 -15.14 -23.62
N TYR A 294 -21.29 -14.23 -24.58
CA TYR A 294 -21.86 -12.88 -24.48
C TYR A 294 -22.64 -12.57 -23.19
N ASP A 295 -22.05 -11.72 -22.37
CA ASP A 295 -22.68 -11.09 -21.20
C ASP A 295 -23.71 -10.05 -21.66
N ASP A 296 -24.87 -9.93 -20.99
CA ASP A 296 -25.73 -8.75 -21.14
C ASP A 296 -25.20 -7.68 -20.16
N PRO A 297 -24.50 -6.62 -20.62
CA PRO A 297 -23.84 -5.65 -19.74
C PRO A 297 -24.82 -4.88 -18.84
N ASP A 298 -26.13 -5.01 -19.08
CA ASP A 298 -27.19 -4.38 -18.31
C ASP A 298 -27.66 -5.22 -17.09
N VAL A 299 -27.11 -6.43 -16.90
CA VAL A 299 -27.43 -7.32 -15.75
C VAL A 299 -26.24 -7.40 -14.79
N PRO A 300 -26.39 -7.01 -13.50
CA PRO A 300 -25.29 -7.05 -12.55
C PRO A 300 -24.90 -8.48 -12.17
N THR A 301 -23.61 -8.74 -12.06
CA THR A 301 -23.07 -10.02 -11.57
C THR A 301 -23.02 -10.03 -10.04
N MET A 302 -23.33 -11.16 -9.42
CA MET A 302 -23.09 -11.40 -7.99
C MET A 302 -21.58 -11.49 -7.69
N LEU A 303 -21.20 -11.29 -6.44
CA LEU A 303 -19.81 -11.39 -5.99
C LEU A 303 -19.39 -12.84 -5.79
N ASP A 304 -18.08 -13.11 -5.90
CA ASP A 304 -17.49 -14.37 -5.44
C ASP A 304 -17.72 -14.51 -3.93
N ALA A 305 -18.28 -15.64 -3.51
CA ALA A 305 -18.39 -15.93 -2.09
C ALA A 305 -17.05 -16.50 -1.57
N ASN A 306 -16.52 -15.95 -0.48
CA ASN A 306 -15.44 -16.59 0.28
C ASN A 306 -15.98 -17.81 1.07
N TRP A 307 -16.48 -18.80 0.32
CA TRP A 307 -17.12 -20.01 0.83
C TRP A 307 -16.71 -21.23 0.00
N SER A 308 -16.76 -21.12 -1.33
CA SER A 308 -16.29 -22.16 -2.23
C SER A 308 -15.86 -21.56 -3.56
N THR A 309 -14.88 -22.18 -4.22
CA THR A 309 -14.29 -21.73 -5.50
C THR A 309 -14.84 -22.51 -6.71
N GLY A 310 -15.88 -23.32 -6.53
CA GLY A 310 -16.53 -24.09 -7.59
C GLY A 310 -17.55 -23.27 -8.38
N GLU A 311 -17.98 -23.79 -9.54
CA GLU A 311 -19.09 -23.22 -10.31
C GLU A 311 -20.43 -23.67 -9.73
N ILE A 312 -21.43 -22.77 -9.69
CA ILE A 312 -22.79 -23.15 -9.29
C ILE A 312 -23.41 -23.96 -10.42
N ARG A 313 -23.65 -25.25 -10.21
CA ARG A 313 -24.21 -26.16 -11.21
C ARG A 313 -25.53 -26.73 -10.76
N LEU A 314 -26.61 -26.26 -11.37
CA LEU A 314 -27.96 -26.75 -11.10
C LEU A 314 -28.24 -27.98 -11.99
N ALA A 315 -27.43 -29.02 -11.83
CA ALA A 315 -27.57 -30.30 -12.54
C ALA A 315 -28.60 -31.20 -11.82
N ASN A 316 -28.72 -32.47 -12.21
CA ASN A 316 -29.54 -33.41 -11.47
C ASN A 316 -28.78 -34.66 -10.98
N ASN A 317 -29.37 -35.21 -9.90
CA ASN A 317 -28.98 -36.38 -9.11
C ASN A 317 -28.01 -36.10 -7.93
N GLY A 318 -28.55 -35.52 -6.84
CA GLY A 318 -27.82 -35.29 -5.57
C GLY A 318 -27.67 -33.82 -5.18
N ASP A 319 -28.09 -32.93 -6.07
CA ASP A 319 -27.91 -31.49 -5.94
C ASP A 319 -28.92 -30.81 -5.00
N LYS A 320 -28.58 -29.58 -4.62
CA LYS A 320 -29.27 -28.80 -3.59
C LYS A 320 -29.08 -27.31 -3.84
N LEU A 321 -30.00 -26.51 -3.29
CA LEU A 321 -29.85 -25.07 -3.19
C LEU A 321 -29.79 -24.66 -1.72
N LEU A 322 -28.70 -24.00 -1.36
CA LEU A 322 -28.45 -23.47 -0.02
C LEU A 322 -28.47 -21.94 -0.07
N LEU A 323 -29.37 -21.32 0.71
CA LEU A 323 -29.41 -19.88 0.94
C LEU A 323 -28.99 -19.60 2.38
N MET A 324 -27.99 -18.75 2.55
CA MET A 324 -27.47 -18.34 3.85
C MET A 324 -27.45 -16.83 4.01
N ASP A 325 -27.58 -16.37 5.25
CA ASP A 325 -27.38 -14.96 5.56
C ASP A 325 -25.88 -14.58 5.60
N ARG A 326 -25.61 -13.29 5.83
CA ARG A 326 -24.24 -12.77 5.94
C ARG A 326 -23.39 -13.42 7.04
N HIS A 327 -24.02 -14.08 8.01
CA HIS A 327 -23.38 -14.78 9.12
C HIS A 327 -23.34 -16.31 8.89
N ASN A 328 -23.60 -16.79 7.67
CA ASN A 328 -23.61 -18.20 7.28
C ASN A 328 -24.66 -19.06 8.03
N ARG A 329 -25.74 -18.42 8.52
CA ARG A 329 -26.91 -19.12 9.06
C ARG A 329 -27.81 -19.55 7.90
N ILE A 330 -28.34 -20.77 7.96
CA ILE A 330 -29.25 -21.28 6.93
C ILE A 330 -30.55 -20.46 6.95
N VAL A 331 -30.80 -19.76 5.85
CA VAL A 331 -32.05 -19.02 5.62
C VAL A 331 -33.07 -19.95 4.98
N ASP A 332 -32.68 -20.68 3.93
CA ASP A 332 -33.49 -21.72 3.29
C ASP A 332 -32.60 -22.81 2.70
N PHE A 333 -33.09 -24.05 2.65
CA PHE A 333 -32.33 -25.18 2.12
C PHE A 333 -33.25 -26.15 1.39
N VAL A 334 -32.98 -26.33 0.09
CA VAL A 334 -33.82 -27.09 -0.83
C VAL A 334 -32.98 -28.19 -1.49
N PRO A 335 -32.84 -29.36 -0.85
CA PRO A 335 -32.39 -30.55 -1.54
C PRO A 335 -33.46 -31.02 -2.53
N TYR A 336 -33.05 -31.54 -3.69
CA TYR A 336 -33.99 -32.09 -4.66
C TYR A 336 -33.58 -33.48 -5.12
N LEU A 337 -34.59 -34.31 -5.40
CA LEU A 337 -34.50 -35.73 -5.79
C LEU A 337 -33.93 -36.70 -4.71
N GLN A 338 -33.11 -36.22 -3.76
CA GLN A 338 -32.54 -37.03 -2.68
C GLN A 338 -32.72 -36.35 -1.31
N ASP A 339 -32.90 -37.15 -0.26
CA ASP A 339 -32.93 -36.65 1.12
C ASP A 339 -31.48 -36.37 1.57
N ILE A 340 -31.24 -35.22 2.22
CA ILE A 340 -29.91 -34.81 2.67
C ILE A 340 -29.93 -34.56 4.19
N THR A 341 -28.93 -35.08 4.89
CA THR A 341 -28.69 -34.72 6.30
C THR A 341 -27.62 -33.66 6.35
N TYR A 342 -27.94 -32.49 6.92
CA TYR A 342 -27.01 -31.38 7.05
C TYR A 342 -27.17 -30.74 8.43
N ARG A 343 -26.04 -30.53 9.14
CA ARG A 343 -26.01 -30.08 10.55
C ARG A 343 -26.98 -30.85 11.46
N GLY A 344 -27.06 -32.17 11.29
CA GLY A 344 -27.86 -33.06 12.15
C GLY A 344 -29.36 -33.04 11.90
N LYS A 345 -29.80 -32.16 10.99
CA LYS A 345 -31.18 -32.07 10.56
C LYS A 345 -31.34 -32.80 9.24
N GLN A 346 -32.34 -33.68 9.17
CA GLN A 346 -32.72 -34.37 7.95
C GLN A 346 -33.66 -33.48 7.13
N TYR A 347 -33.26 -33.17 5.89
CA TYR A 347 -34.04 -32.42 4.92
C TYR A 347 -34.53 -33.38 3.84
N ARG A 348 -35.86 -33.46 3.67
CA ARG A 348 -36.47 -34.32 2.65
C ARG A 348 -36.37 -33.66 1.28
N GLY A 349 -35.86 -34.40 0.30
CA GLY A 349 -35.66 -33.90 -1.06
C GLY A 349 -36.99 -33.59 -1.75
N VAL A 350 -37.04 -32.50 -2.52
CA VAL A 350 -38.15 -32.19 -3.43
C VAL A 350 -38.29 -33.31 -4.48
N THR A 351 -39.50 -33.87 -4.62
CA THR A 351 -39.79 -34.95 -5.57
C THR A 351 -40.42 -34.46 -6.88
N ALA A 352 -40.77 -33.18 -6.98
CA ALA A 352 -41.27 -32.57 -8.21
C ALA A 352 -40.18 -32.58 -9.29
N ARG A 353 -40.57 -32.79 -10.56
CA ARG A 353 -39.65 -32.80 -11.71
C ARG A 353 -40.14 -31.85 -12.78
N ALA A 354 -39.22 -31.04 -13.30
CA ALA A 354 -39.45 -30.14 -14.43
C ALA A 354 -38.53 -30.57 -15.57
N ASP A 355 -39.07 -31.28 -16.56
CA ASP A 355 -38.26 -31.93 -17.62
C ASP A 355 -37.95 -31.01 -18.81
N GLY A 356 -37.59 -29.74 -18.56
CA GLY A 356 -37.10 -28.80 -19.58
C GLY A 356 -38.12 -28.25 -20.60
N ASN A 357 -39.40 -28.62 -20.53
CA ASN A 357 -40.45 -28.19 -21.48
C ASN A 357 -41.20 -26.90 -21.06
N GLY A 358 -40.47 -25.87 -20.62
CA GLY A 358 -41.08 -24.58 -20.22
C GLY A 358 -41.81 -24.61 -18.87
N GLN A 359 -41.47 -25.58 -18.02
CA GLN A 359 -41.94 -25.70 -16.63
C GLN A 359 -40.75 -25.56 -15.69
N SER A 360 -40.94 -24.91 -14.54
CA SER A 360 -39.97 -24.86 -13.44
C SER A 360 -40.58 -25.48 -12.19
N ILE A 361 -39.79 -25.63 -11.13
CA ILE A 361 -40.28 -26.10 -9.83
C ILE A 361 -40.62 -24.89 -8.97
N HIS A 362 -41.83 -24.86 -8.40
CA HIS A 362 -42.38 -23.74 -7.65
C HIS A 362 -42.69 -24.15 -6.22
N ARG A 363 -42.32 -23.30 -5.27
CA ARG A 363 -42.76 -23.41 -3.88
C ARG A 363 -44.21 -22.94 -3.77
N ILE A 364 -45.12 -23.87 -3.51
CA ILE A 364 -46.57 -23.63 -3.42
C ILE A 364 -47.08 -23.54 -1.99
N SER A 365 -46.27 -23.87 -0.99
CA SER A 365 -46.60 -23.69 0.43
C SER A 365 -45.36 -23.53 1.29
N GLN A 366 -45.53 -23.04 2.51
CA GLN A 366 -44.47 -22.93 3.53
C GLN A 366 -44.35 -24.19 4.41
N SER A 367 -44.87 -25.33 3.94
CA SER A 367 -44.74 -26.60 4.66
C SER A 367 -43.26 -26.96 4.85
N SER A 368 -42.93 -27.50 6.02
CA SER A 368 -41.59 -28.04 6.29
C SER A 368 -41.31 -29.34 5.52
N ASP A 369 -42.34 -30.00 4.97
CA ASP A 369 -42.16 -31.14 4.07
C ASP A 369 -42.04 -30.69 2.62
N LEU A 370 -40.79 -30.57 2.15
CA LEU A 370 -40.48 -30.07 0.81
C LEU A 370 -41.08 -30.93 -0.32
N ARG A 371 -41.40 -32.20 -0.08
CA ARG A 371 -42.07 -33.08 -1.06
C ARG A 371 -43.47 -32.60 -1.44
N THR A 372 -44.12 -31.90 -0.51
CA THR A 372 -45.46 -31.33 -0.69
C THR A 372 -45.43 -29.83 -0.89
N ALA A 373 -44.35 -29.16 -0.46
CA ALA A 373 -44.17 -27.72 -0.57
C ALA A 373 -43.84 -27.27 -2.00
N PHE A 374 -43.34 -28.16 -2.85
CA PHE A 374 -42.95 -27.84 -4.23
C PHE A 374 -43.74 -28.62 -5.27
N ARG A 375 -44.07 -27.98 -6.39
CA ARG A 375 -44.70 -28.60 -7.58
C ARG A 375 -44.10 -28.06 -8.87
N ALA A 376 -44.07 -28.89 -9.90
CA ALA A 376 -43.77 -28.44 -11.25
C ALA A 376 -44.94 -27.62 -11.81
N GLY A 377 -44.64 -26.54 -12.51
CA GLY A 377 -45.63 -25.62 -13.08
C GLY A 377 -45.03 -24.68 -14.15
N PRO A 378 -45.86 -23.94 -14.89
CA PRO A 378 -45.37 -23.00 -15.90
C PRO A 378 -44.47 -21.93 -15.28
N ILE A 379 -43.45 -21.49 -16.01
CA ILE A 379 -42.47 -20.50 -15.53
C ILE A 379 -43.16 -19.18 -15.17
N GLN A 380 -42.95 -18.70 -13.94
CA GLN A 380 -43.22 -17.32 -13.56
C GLN A 380 -42.00 -16.48 -13.98
N ARG A 381 -42.24 -15.36 -14.67
CA ARG A 381 -41.19 -14.48 -15.25
C ARG A 381 -41.02 -13.26 -14.35
N PRO A 382 -39.82 -12.65 -14.29
CA PRO A 382 -39.63 -11.41 -13.56
C PRO A 382 -40.60 -10.32 -14.05
N PRO A 383 -41.12 -9.45 -13.15
CA PRO A 383 -41.90 -8.29 -13.56
C PRO A 383 -41.05 -7.42 -14.50
N LYS A 384 -41.71 -6.85 -15.52
CA LYS A 384 -41.05 -5.97 -16.51
C LYS A 384 -40.48 -4.76 -15.76
N ARG A 385 -39.14 -4.57 -15.73
CA ARG A 385 -38.50 -3.38 -15.12
C ARG A 385 -39.19 -2.10 -15.61
N ILE A 386 -39.43 -1.14 -14.72
CA ILE A 386 -39.88 0.20 -15.11
C ILE A 386 -38.77 0.77 -16.01
N PRO A 387 -39.05 1.10 -17.28
CA PRO A 387 -38.00 1.59 -18.16
C PRO A 387 -37.60 3.01 -17.74
N VAL A 388 -36.33 3.20 -17.36
CA VAL A 388 -35.70 4.54 -17.41
C VAL A 388 -35.80 5.01 -18.85
N SER A 389 -36.55 6.07 -19.07
CA SER A 389 -36.61 6.75 -20.35
C SER A 389 -35.51 7.80 -20.35
N PRO A 390 -34.57 7.80 -21.31
CA PRO A 390 -33.55 8.82 -21.42
C PRO A 390 -34.15 10.22 -21.30
N SER A 391 -33.60 11.05 -20.43
CA SER A 391 -34.07 12.42 -20.29
C SER A 391 -33.90 13.17 -21.60
N LYS A 392 -34.92 13.97 -21.95
CA LYS A 392 -34.85 14.91 -23.08
C LYS A 392 -34.97 16.36 -22.64
N LEU A 393 -34.98 16.60 -21.32
CA LEU A 393 -35.31 17.90 -20.73
C LEU A 393 -34.16 18.43 -19.86
N LEU A 394 -33.81 17.71 -18.79
CA LEU A 394 -32.76 18.07 -17.85
C LEU A 394 -31.77 16.92 -17.69
N LEU A 395 -30.49 17.22 -17.56
CA LEU A 395 -29.45 16.24 -17.22
C LEU A 395 -28.70 16.67 -15.97
N ILE A 396 -28.25 15.72 -15.16
CA ILE A 396 -27.13 15.88 -14.25
C ILE A 396 -25.87 15.92 -15.12
N THR A 397 -25.08 16.98 -15.01
CA THR A 397 -23.94 17.23 -15.92
C THR A 397 -22.60 17.20 -15.23
N GLU A 398 -22.52 17.57 -13.96
CA GLU A 398 -21.30 17.43 -13.18
C GLU A 398 -21.64 17.07 -11.74
N PHE A 399 -20.80 16.27 -11.07
CA PHE A 399 -20.89 16.15 -9.61
C PHE A 399 -19.54 15.86 -8.96
N MET A 400 -19.36 16.44 -7.78
CA MET A 400 -18.15 16.33 -6.95
C MET A 400 -18.47 15.56 -5.68
N TYR A 401 -18.10 14.28 -5.66
CA TYR A 401 -18.39 13.37 -4.55
C TYR A 401 -17.16 13.02 -3.70
N THR A 402 -15.94 13.27 -4.18
CA THR A 402 -14.71 13.18 -3.35
C THR A 402 -14.00 14.53 -3.28
N PRO A 403 -14.57 15.50 -2.56
CA PRO A 403 -14.00 16.84 -2.43
C PRO A 403 -12.56 16.86 -1.91
N TYR A 404 -11.82 17.91 -2.27
CA TYR A 404 -10.53 18.24 -1.67
C TYR A 404 -10.71 18.62 -0.18
N PHE A 405 -9.88 18.05 0.70
CA PHE A 405 -9.61 18.46 2.09
C PHE A 405 -10.74 18.34 3.15
N ASP A 406 -11.93 17.83 2.82
CA ASP A 406 -13.01 17.58 3.80
C ASP A 406 -14.04 16.63 3.17
N GLU A 407 -14.37 15.50 3.81
CA GLU A 407 -15.37 14.54 3.30
C GLU A 407 -16.82 15.06 3.35
N GLY A 408 -17.05 16.32 3.74
CA GLY A 408 -18.40 16.89 3.86
C GLY A 408 -18.71 18.17 3.09
N THR A 409 -17.85 19.19 3.07
CA THR A 409 -18.36 20.55 2.80
C THR A 409 -18.33 21.00 1.34
N ASN A 410 -17.47 20.43 0.49
CA ASN A 410 -17.22 20.97 -0.86
C ASN A 410 -17.91 20.16 -1.97
N GLU A 411 -18.91 19.36 -1.59
CA GLU A 411 -19.73 18.58 -2.50
C GLU A 411 -20.69 19.50 -3.28
N TYR A 412 -20.85 19.22 -4.57
CA TYR A 412 -21.83 19.88 -5.42
C TYR A 412 -22.32 18.95 -6.52
N VAL A 413 -23.47 19.31 -7.08
CA VAL A 413 -24.04 18.71 -8.27
C VAL A 413 -24.47 19.81 -9.22
N GLU A 414 -24.25 19.62 -10.51
CA GLU A 414 -24.73 20.48 -11.58
C GLU A 414 -25.87 19.78 -12.33
N ILE A 415 -26.95 20.51 -12.58
CA ILE A 415 -28.01 20.10 -13.50
C ILE A 415 -28.12 21.08 -14.66
N ALA A 416 -28.37 20.60 -15.87
CA ALA A 416 -28.45 21.42 -17.07
C ALA A 416 -29.75 21.23 -17.84
N ASN A 417 -30.29 22.35 -18.32
CA ASN A 417 -31.36 22.36 -19.31
C ASN A 417 -30.77 22.12 -20.70
N ILE A 418 -31.12 21.00 -21.32
CA ILE A 418 -30.62 20.62 -22.64
C ILE A 418 -31.57 21.01 -23.79
N THR A 419 -32.58 21.83 -23.49
CA THR A 419 -33.61 22.24 -24.45
C THR A 419 -33.46 23.71 -24.86
N GLY A 420 -34.17 24.09 -25.93
CA GLY A 420 -34.27 25.47 -26.41
C GLY A 420 -35.28 26.34 -25.67
N GLU A 421 -35.94 25.83 -24.63
CA GLU A 421 -36.99 26.52 -23.87
C GLU A 421 -36.58 26.69 -22.41
N THR A 422 -37.14 27.68 -21.72
CA THR A 422 -36.91 27.85 -20.27
C THR A 422 -37.75 26.82 -19.52
N ILE A 423 -37.13 26.10 -18.57
CA ILE A 423 -37.81 25.06 -17.78
C ILE A 423 -38.07 25.60 -16.37
N ASP A 424 -39.32 25.50 -15.93
CA ASP A 424 -39.70 25.74 -14.53
C ASP A 424 -39.49 24.45 -13.72
N ILE A 425 -38.49 24.47 -12.84
CA ILE A 425 -38.13 23.35 -11.96
C ILE A 425 -38.69 23.52 -10.54
N SER A 426 -39.54 24.52 -10.28
CA SER A 426 -40.15 24.75 -8.96
C SER A 426 -40.86 23.48 -8.46
N GLY A 427 -40.52 22.99 -7.26
CA GLY A 427 -41.11 21.78 -6.70
C GLY A 427 -40.62 20.45 -7.28
N PHE A 428 -39.64 20.45 -8.19
CA PHE A 428 -38.90 19.22 -8.55
C PHE A 428 -38.19 18.68 -7.31
N TYR A 429 -37.88 17.38 -7.31
CA TYR A 429 -37.19 16.72 -6.20
C TYR A 429 -35.74 16.45 -6.57
N PHE A 430 -34.83 16.69 -5.63
CA PHE A 430 -33.40 16.49 -5.80
C PHE A 430 -32.79 15.93 -4.52
N GLY A 431 -32.00 14.86 -4.61
CA GLY A 431 -31.37 14.28 -3.42
C GLY A 431 -30.55 13.03 -3.68
N ASN A 432 -30.03 12.45 -2.59
CA ASN A 432 -29.30 11.18 -2.58
C ASN A 432 -30.12 10.02 -2.01
N LYS A 433 -31.43 10.22 -1.83
CA LYS A 433 -32.39 9.21 -1.34
C LYS A 433 -33.35 8.77 -2.43
N VAL A 434 -33.43 7.47 -2.70
CA VAL A 434 -34.21 6.94 -3.84
C VAL A 434 -35.64 6.55 -3.46
N GLU A 435 -35.94 6.24 -2.19
CA GLU A 435 -37.23 5.70 -1.73
C GLU A 435 -38.01 6.66 -0.80
N GLU A 436 -39.34 6.70 -0.95
CA GLU A 436 -40.25 7.46 -0.08
C GLU A 436 -40.49 6.75 1.27
N ASN A 437 -40.54 7.51 2.36
CA ASN A 437 -40.77 7.09 3.76
C ASN A 437 -39.67 6.23 4.39
N GLY A 438 -38.88 6.83 5.29
CA GLY A 438 -37.98 6.12 6.20
C GLY A 438 -37.05 7.04 6.99
N VAL A 439 -36.75 6.72 8.26
CA VAL A 439 -35.77 7.43 9.08
C VAL A 439 -34.39 6.76 8.90
N ALA A 440 -33.48 7.40 8.15
CA ALA A 440 -32.02 7.20 8.20
C ALA A 440 -31.29 8.10 7.16
N ASN A 441 -30.31 8.87 7.66
CA ASN A 441 -29.05 9.36 7.10
C ASN A 441 -28.96 10.05 5.72
N LYS A 442 -29.91 9.87 4.78
CA LYS A 442 -29.87 10.46 3.42
C LYS A 442 -30.97 11.51 3.22
N ALA A 443 -30.74 12.46 2.31
CA ALA A 443 -31.55 13.66 2.13
C ALA A 443 -32.31 13.69 0.79
N MET A 444 -33.52 14.24 0.83
CA MET A 444 -34.28 14.64 -0.34
C MET A 444 -34.75 16.08 -0.16
N TYR A 445 -34.70 16.87 -1.22
CA TYR A 445 -35.08 18.28 -1.23
C TYR A 445 -36.05 18.61 -2.37
N ASN A 446 -36.75 19.73 -2.23
CA ASN A 446 -37.52 20.36 -3.29
C ASN A 446 -36.87 21.67 -3.72
N PHE A 447 -36.90 21.94 -5.03
CA PHE A 447 -36.56 23.27 -5.53
C PHE A 447 -37.60 24.31 -5.08
N PRO A 448 -37.17 25.51 -4.66
CA PRO A 448 -38.08 26.56 -4.22
C PRO A 448 -38.96 27.09 -5.36
N GLU A 449 -40.07 27.74 -4.99
CA GLU A 449 -40.94 28.46 -5.92
C GLU A 449 -40.16 29.50 -6.73
N GLY A 450 -40.40 29.55 -8.04
CA GLY A 450 -39.74 30.46 -8.97
C GLY A 450 -38.36 29.99 -9.47
N ALA A 451 -37.96 28.74 -9.21
CA ALA A 451 -36.74 28.16 -9.75
C ALA A 451 -36.88 27.90 -11.27
N MET A 452 -36.19 28.72 -12.08
CA MET A 452 -36.24 28.69 -13.55
C MET A 452 -34.86 28.41 -14.13
N LEU A 453 -34.77 27.48 -15.08
CA LEU A 453 -33.52 27.14 -15.77
C LEU A 453 -33.57 27.55 -17.25
N ALA A 454 -32.69 28.48 -17.63
CA ALA A 454 -32.66 29.03 -18.98
C ALA A 454 -32.25 27.99 -20.05
N PRO A 455 -32.58 28.19 -21.34
CA PRO A 455 -32.18 27.27 -22.41
C PRO A 455 -30.67 27.05 -22.45
N TYR A 456 -30.24 25.78 -22.53
CA TYR A 456 -28.82 25.40 -22.63
C TYR A 456 -27.96 26.05 -21.52
N SER A 457 -28.46 26.04 -20.29
CA SER A 457 -27.75 26.57 -19.11
C SER A 457 -27.66 25.51 -18.02
N ALA A 458 -26.62 25.62 -17.20
CA ALA A 458 -26.39 24.79 -16.03
C ALA A 458 -26.74 25.56 -14.75
N ALA A 459 -27.27 24.85 -13.75
CA ALA A 459 -27.47 25.33 -12.39
C ALA A 459 -26.63 24.51 -11.42
N LEU A 460 -25.83 25.20 -10.63
CA LEU A 460 -24.94 24.63 -9.63
C LEU A 460 -25.65 24.53 -8.29
N ILE A 461 -25.75 23.32 -7.75
CA ILE A 461 -26.37 23.00 -6.46
C ILE A 461 -25.25 22.60 -5.52
N ALA A 462 -24.88 23.49 -4.59
CA ALA A 462 -23.84 23.22 -3.61
C ALA A 462 -24.45 22.69 -2.31
N ARG A 463 -23.74 21.78 -1.63
CA ARG A 463 -24.09 21.52 -0.23
C ARG A 463 -23.84 22.77 0.63
N ASN A 464 -22.66 23.38 0.46
CA ASN A 464 -22.23 24.61 1.13
C ASN A 464 -21.70 25.61 0.08
N ALA A 465 -22.49 26.64 -0.26
CA ALA A 465 -22.12 27.56 -1.34
C ALA A 465 -20.89 28.41 -1.01
N GLN A 466 -20.67 28.75 0.26
CA GLN A 466 -19.49 29.51 0.70
C GLN A 466 -18.19 28.74 0.43
N ALA A 467 -18.21 27.41 0.62
CA ALA A 467 -17.05 26.56 0.40
C ALA A 467 -16.75 26.36 -1.10
N VAL A 468 -17.78 26.08 -1.91
CA VAL A 468 -17.66 25.98 -3.38
C VAL A 468 -17.16 27.30 -3.98
N LYS A 469 -17.67 28.45 -3.53
CA LYS A 469 -17.21 29.78 -3.98
C LYS A 469 -15.75 30.06 -3.64
N LYS A 470 -15.31 29.66 -2.45
CA LYS A 470 -13.90 29.81 -2.04
C LYS A 470 -12.97 28.98 -2.91
N LEU A 471 -13.39 27.75 -3.28
CA LEU A 471 -12.54 26.80 -3.98
C LEU A 471 -12.50 27.03 -5.50
N TYR A 472 -13.66 27.28 -6.12
CA TYR A 472 -13.79 27.37 -7.57
C TYR A 472 -14.05 28.80 -8.08
N GLY A 473 -14.28 29.76 -7.19
CA GLY A 473 -14.59 31.15 -7.56
C GLY A 473 -16.00 31.36 -8.14
N VAL A 474 -16.84 30.31 -8.14
CA VAL A 474 -18.20 30.32 -8.69
C VAL A 474 -19.22 30.32 -7.54
N THR A 475 -20.22 31.18 -7.63
CA THR A 475 -21.32 31.20 -6.65
C THR A 475 -22.39 30.21 -7.10
N ALA A 476 -22.82 29.32 -6.21
CA ALA A 476 -23.87 28.35 -6.52
C ALA A 476 -25.22 29.02 -6.76
N ASP A 477 -26.06 28.41 -7.60
CA ASP A 477 -27.42 28.85 -7.88
C ASP A 477 -28.40 28.40 -6.79
N PHE A 478 -28.10 27.27 -6.15
CA PHE A 478 -28.83 26.76 -4.99
C PHE A 478 -27.87 26.22 -3.93
N GLU A 479 -28.29 26.27 -2.66
CA GLU A 479 -27.57 25.65 -1.55
C GLU A 479 -28.45 24.77 -0.67
N MET A 480 -27.88 23.76 -0.03
CA MET A 480 -28.59 22.87 0.91
C MET A 480 -28.43 23.35 2.36
N GLU A 481 -27.20 23.71 2.73
CA GLU A 481 -26.86 24.38 3.98
C GLU A 481 -26.86 25.89 3.73
N GLU A 482 -27.45 26.66 4.64
CA GLU A 482 -27.56 28.11 4.50
C GLU A 482 -26.24 28.77 4.87
N THR A 483 -25.49 29.22 3.87
CA THR A 483 -24.12 29.74 4.03
C THR A 483 -23.89 31.05 3.31
N ILE A 484 -24.69 31.40 2.30
CA ILE A 484 -24.67 32.69 1.63
C ILE A 484 -26.12 33.19 1.51
N ASP A 485 -26.48 34.25 2.22
CA ASP A 485 -27.85 34.83 2.27
C ASP A 485 -28.50 35.10 0.89
N SER A 486 -27.70 35.35 -0.15
CA SER A 486 -28.18 35.63 -1.51
C SER A 486 -28.43 34.37 -2.35
N VAL A 487 -28.03 33.19 -1.89
CA VAL A 487 -28.19 31.92 -2.61
C VAL A 487 -29.48 31.24 -2.13
N PRO A 488 -30.44 30.96 -3.02
CA PRO A 488 -31.67 30.25 -2.65
C PRO A 488 -31.40 28.88 -2.04
N LYS A 489 -32.04 28.61 -0.89
CA LYS A 489 -31.94 27.33 -0.19
C LYS A 489 -32.91 26.30 -0.77
N LEU A 490 -32.46 25.07 -0.99
CA LEU A 490 -33.35 23.95 -1.28
C LEU A 490 -34.21 23.60 -0.06
N LEU A 491 -35.48 23.27 -0.30
CA LEU A 491 -36.45 23.00 0.77
C LEU A 491 -36.35 21.52 1.19
N PRO A 492 -35.99 21.18 2.44
CA PRO A 492 -35.91 19.78 2.86
C PRO A 492 -37.27 19.08 2.75
N ASN A 493 -37.31 17.90 2.14
CA ASN A 493 -38.49 17.06 2.07
C ASN A 493 -38.41 15.96 3.12
N CYS A 494 -38.79 16.29 4.36
CA CYS A 494 -38.65 15.38 5.49
C CYS A 494 -39.60 14.17 5.42
N ASP A 495 -40.72 14.27 4.69
CA ASP A 495 -41.63 13.14 4.46
C ASP A 495 -40.95 12.07 3.58
N TRP A 496 -40.06 12.50 2.67
CA TRP A 496 -39.24 11.62 1.86
C TRP A 496 -37.94 11.24 2.56
N GLY A 497 -37.14 12.20 3.04
CA GLY A 497 -35.91 11.97 3.81
C GLY A 497 -35.22 13.25 4.28
N CYS A 498 -34.96 13.34 5.60
CA CYS A 498 -34.36 14.51 6.27
C CYS A 498 -32.91 14.30 6.75
N GLY A 499 -32.19 13.33 6.19
CA GLY A 499 -30.79 13.07 6.55
C GLY A 499 -29.81 14.09 5.97
N ASN A 500 -28.52 13.72 5.91
CA ASN A 500 -27.50 14.57 5.30
C ASN A 500 -27.33 14.21 3.82
N PHE A 501 -27.15 15.22 2.97
CA PHE A 501 -26.64 15.01 1.63
C PHE A 501 -25.13 14.79 1.76
N GLN A 502 -24.70 13.56 1.55
CA GLN A 502 -23.30 13.13 1.57
C GLN A 502 -23.12 12.14 0.43
N MET A 503 -22.05 12.30 -0.34
CA MET A 503 -21.72 11.45 -1.48
C MET A 503 -20.35 10.79 -1.23
N ALA A 504 -20.17 10.14 -0.07
CA ALA A 504 -18.84 9.79 0.43
C ALA A 504 -18.37 8.35 0.10
N ASN A 505 -19.27 7.43 -0.29
CA ASN A 505 -18.93 6.02 -0.41
C ASN A 505 -19.54 5.32 -1.62
N GLY A 506 -19.25 4.03 -1.74
CA GLY A 506 -19.94 3.19 -2.71
C GLY A 506 -21.33 2.82 -2.19
N GLY A 507 -22.36 2.95 -3.04
CA GLY A 507 -23.77 2.77 -2.65
C GLY A 507 -24.61 4.06 -2.69
N ASP A 508 -24.03 5.18 -3.12
CA ASP A 508 -24.69 6.47 -3.27
C ASP A 508 -25.13 6.76 -4.72
N ALA A 509 -26.23 7.50 -4.85
CA ALA A 509 -26.79 7.94 -6.12
C ALA A 509 -27.20 9.41 -6.01
N VAL A 510 -27.19 10.13 -7.13
CA VAL A 510 -27.82 11.44 -7.25
C VAL A 510 -29.05 11.28 -8.11
N VAL A 511 -30.21 11.75 -7.63
CA VAL A 511 -31.50 11.57 -8.30
C VAL A 511 -32.21 12.91 -8.47
N LEU A 512 -32.74 13.13 -9.67
CA LEU A 512 -33.59 14.26 -10.03
C LEU A 512 -34.96 13.73 -10.49
N LEU A 513 -36.04 14.18 -9.85
CA LEU A 513 -37.42 13.77 -10.16
C LEU A 513 -38.29 14.99 -10.50
N ASN A 514 -39.28 14.79 -11.36
CA ASN A 514 -40.28 15.82 -11.67
C ASN A 514 -41.35 15.93 -10.56
N ARG A 515 -42.30 16.85 -10.71
CA ARG A 515 -43.38 17.08 -9.74
C ARG A 515 -44.28 15.85 -9.50
N ASP A 516 -44.41 15.02 -10.52
CA ASP A 516 -45.17 13.77 -10.49
C ASP A 516 -44.34 12.59 -9.96
N LYS A 517 -43.12 12.85 -9.48
CA LYS A 517 -42.17 11.89 -8.89
C LYS A 517 -41.61 10.89 -9.91
N GLU A 518 -41.69 11.21 -11.18
CA GLU A 518 -41.07 10.44 -12.25
C GLU A 518 -39.58 10.79 -12.36
N LEU A 519 -38.75 9.79 -12.64
CA LEU A 519 -37.31 9.99 -12.84
C LEU A 519 -37.06 10.89 -14.03
N VAL A 520 -36.34 12.00 -13.79
CA VAL A 520 -35.84 12.89 -14.84
C VAL A 520 -34.45 12.46 -15.25
N ASP A 521 -33.50 12.42 -14.31
CA ASP A 521 -32.15 11.88 -14.51
C ASP A 521 -31.60 11.34 -13.18
N ALA A 522 -30.67 10.40 -13.25
CA ALA A 522 -29.94 9.93 -12.10
C ALA A 522 -28.54 9.47 -12.48
N VAL A 523 -27.62 9.60 -11.52
CA VAL A 523 -26.27 9.07 -11.64
C VAL A 523 -25.98 8.16 -10.47
N VAL A 524 -25.48 6.97 -10.78
CA VAL A 524 -24.96 6.00 -9.82
C VAL A 524 -23.47 5.81 -10.04
N PHE A 525 -22.73 5.66 -8.96
CA PHE A 525 -21.29 5.46 -9.01
C PHE A 525 -20.81 4.37 -8.05
N LYS A 526 -19.58 3.87 -8.30
CA LYS A 526 -18.96 2.70 -7.66
C LYS A 526 -19.86 1.47 -7.75
N ASN A 527 -20.46 1.04 -6.66
CA ASN A 527 -21.33 -0.14 -6.54
C ASN A 527 -22.80 0.24 -6.22
N ALA A 528 -23.21 1.48 -6.46
CA ALA A 528 -24.59 1.91 -6.23
C ALA A 528 -25.57 1.33 -7.26
N LEU A 529 -26.79 1.00 -6.80
CA LEU A 529 -27.89 0.50 -7.62
C LEU A 529 -29.03 1.53 -7.64
N CYS A 530 -29.50 1.93 -8.83
CA CYS A 530 -30.65 2.84 -8.96
C CYS A 530 -31.43 2.56 -10.25
N MET A 531 -32.70 2.18 -10.12
CA MET A 531 -33.69 2.13 -11.21
C MET A 531 -33.24 1.42 -12.51
N GLY A 532 -32.29 0.48 -12.44
CA GLY A 532 -31.75 -0.22 -13.61
C GLY A 532 -30.68 0.54 -14.40
N LEU A 533 -30.04 1.56 -13.82
CA LEU A 533 -28.82 2.19 -14.33
C LEU A 533 -27.56 1.38 -13.95
N SER A 534 -26.57 1.35 -14.85
CA SER A 534 -25.24 0.82 -14.57
C SER A 534 -24.43 1.82 -13.72
N SER A 535 -23.59 1.38 -12.80
CA SER A 535 -22.76 2.30 -12.01
C SER A 535 -21.52 2.80 -12.78
N HIS A 536 -21.23 4.10 -12.70
CA HIS A 536 -19.91 4.63 -13.09
C HIS A 536 -18.85 4.13 -12.09
N PRO A 537 -17.62 3.77 -12.47
CA PRO A 537 -16.58 3.35 -11.51
C PRO A 537 -16.14 4.41 -10.47
N GLY A 538 -16.71 5.62 -10.48
CA GLY A 538 -16.23 6.79 -9.74
C GLY A 538 -15.07 7.55 -10.40
N VAL A 539 -14.56 8.59 -9.72
CA VAL A 539 -13.27 9.25 -9.97
C VAL A 539 -12.13 8.53 -9.26
N PHE A 540 -10.92 8.66 -9.81
CA PHE A 540 -9.71 7.99 -9.34
C PHE A 540 -8.87 8.84 -8.39
N ALA A 541 -8.91 10.17 -8.54
CA ALA A 541 -8.18 11.10 -7.68
C ALA A 541 -9.12 12.01 -6.88
N LYS A 542 -8.74 12.31 -5.62
CA LYS A 542 -9.45 13.28 -4.79
C LYS A 542 -9.48 14.64 -5.49
N GLY A 543 -10.66 15.25 -5.47
CA GLY A 543 -10.92 16.58 -6.04
C GLY A 543 -11.11 16.61 -7.56
N HIS A 544 -11.21 15.45 -8.20
CA HIS A 544 -11.78 15.33 -9.54
C HIS A 544 -13.31 15.21 -9.44
N SER A 545 -14.03 15.73 -10.43
CA SER A 545 -15.47 15.55 -10.60
C SER A 545 -15.76 14.48 -11.66
N LEU A 546 -16.99 13.99 -11.70
CA LEU A 546 -17.52 13.30 -12.87
C LEU A 546 -18.33 14.29 -13.69
N GLU A 547 -17.98 14.41 -14.96
CA GLU A 547 -18.50 15.44 -15.87
C GLU A 547 -19.05 14.78 -17.13
N ARG A 548 -20.26 15.16 -17.53
CA ARG A 548 -20.98 14.59 -18.66
C ARG A 548 -20.46 15.20 -19.96
N VAL A 549 -20.19 14.36 -20.96
CA VAL A 549 -19.54 14.80 -22.20
C VAL A 549 -20.50 15.03 -23.37
N SER A 550 -21.77 14.68 -23.22
CA SER A 550 -22.78 14.86 -24.27
C SER A 550 -24.19 15.03 -23.72
N ALA A 551 -25.09 15.57 -24.55
CA ALA A 551 -26.53 15.66 -24.25
C ALA A 551 -27.29 14.33 -24.43
N ILE A 552 -26.58 13.24 -24.76
CA ILE A 552 -27.17 11.92 -24.89
C ILE A 552 -27.17 11.30 -23.49
N ASP A 553 -28.36 10.96 -23.02
CA ASP A 553 -28.55 10.24 -21.78
C ASP A 553 -28.67 8.75 -22.06
N THR A 554 -27.76 7.95 -21.51
CA THR A 554 -27.81 6.50 -21.61
C THR A 554 -28.14 5.89 -20.26
N LYS A 555 -28.40 4.58 -20.23
CA LYS A 555 -28.58 3.87 -18.95
C LYS A 555 -27.24 3.55 -18.28
N ASN A 556 -26.14 3.93 -18.92
CA ASN A 556 -24.79 3.64 -18.45
C ASN A 556 -24.03 4.95 -18.23
N PRO A 557 -24.09 5.52 -17.02
CA PRO A 557 -23.24 6.61 -16.58
C PRO A 557 -21.77 6.54 -16.98
N ALA A 558 -21.15 5.35 -17.11
CA ALA A 558 -19.77 5.22 -17.59
C ALA A 558 -19.55 5.61 -19.06
N VAL A 559 -20.62 5.67 -19.85
CA VAL A 559 -20.62 6.17 -21.23
C VAL A 559 -20.91 7.67 -21.26
N ASP A 560 -21.68 8.15 -20.29
CA ASP A 560 -22.17 9.52 -20.26
C ASP A 560 -21.19 10.49 -19.60
N PHE A 561 -20.47 10.02 -18.59
CA PHE A 561 -19.54 10.80 -17.78
C PHE A 561 -18.08 10.40 -18.00
N VAL A 562 -17.19 11.37 -17.84
CA VAL A 562 -15.75 11.17 -17.75
C VAL A 562 -15.23 11.80 -16.47
N GLU A 563 -14.11 11.29 -15.97
CA GLU A 563 -13.38 11.97 -14.91
C GLU A 563 -12.83 13.31 -15.42
N GLN A 564 -13.16 14.39 -14.70
CA GLN A 564 -12.71 15.75 -14.95
C GLN A 564 -11.63 16.13 -13.93
N PRO A 565 -10.34 16.16 -14.32
CA PRO A 565 -9.24 16.50 -13.43
C PRO A 565 -9.25 17.96 -12.96
N HIS A 566 -9.96 18.82 -13.68
CA HIS A 566 -10.12 20.23 -13.36
C HIS A 566 -11.61 20.55 -13.36
N PRO A 567 -12.31 20.34 -12.22
CA PRO A 567 -13.75 20.51 -12.13
C PRO A 567 -14.22 21.86 -12.68
N THR A 568 -15.35 21.87 -13.38
CA THR A 568 -15.83 23.01 -14.16
C THR A 568 -17.21 23.49 -13.72
N PRO A 569 -17.44 23.77 -12.41
CA PRO A 569 -18.78 24.05 -11.90
C PRO A 569 -19.41 25.26 -12.59
N GLY A 570 -20.64 25.08 -13.07
CA GLY A 570 -21.42 26.08 -13.80
C GLY A 570 -21.11 26.16 -15.30
N LYS A 571 -20.38 25.19 -15.87
CA LYS A 571 -20.00 25.19 -17.30
C LYS A 571 -20.39 23.90 -18.00
N LEU A 572 -21.32 24.02 -18.93
CA LEU A 572 -21.72 22.93 -19.80
C LEU A 572 -20.61 22.61 -20.83
N LEU A 573 -20.35 21.32 -21.09
CA LEU A 573 -19.34 20.89 -22.07
C LEU A 573 -19.88 20.70 -23.50
N PHE A 574 -21.20 20.68 -23.65
CA PHE A 574 -21.87 20.31 -24.89
C PHE A 574 -23.09 21.21 -25.16
N GLY A 575 -23.66 21.09 -26.35
CA GLY A 575 -24.80 21.90 -26.76
C GLY A 575 -24.41 23.32 -27.20
N PRO A 576 -25.41 24.15 -27.59
CA PRO A 576 -25.18 25.46 -28.21
C PRO A 576 -24.38 26.47 -27.37
N ASN A 577 -24.46 26.37 -26.04
CA ASN A 577 -23.74 27.23 -25.10
C ASN A 577 -22.57 26.51 -24.41
N GLY A 578 -22.30 25.26 -24.78
CA GLY A 578 -21.25 24.46 -24.14
C GLY A 578 -19.85 24.74 -24.69
N ASP A 579 -18.83 24.46 -23.89
CA ASP A 579 -17.43 24.55 -24.29
C ASP A 579 -16.79 23.15 -24.42
N PRO A 580 -16.78 22.56 -25.63
CA PRO A 580 -16.23 21.22 -25.85
C PRO A 580 -14.71 21.15 -25.70
N THR A 581 -14.01 22.29 -25.52
CA THR A 581 -12.56 22.30 -25.29
C THR A 581 -12.20 21.88 -23.86
N LEU A 582 -13.16 21.94 -22.93
CA LEU A 582 -13.00 21.54 -21.54
C LEU A 582 -13.21 20.02 -21.32
N VAL A 583 -13.67 19.28 -22.35
CA VAL A 583 -13.76 17.81 -22.31
C VAL A 583 -12.35 17.23 -22.15
N PRO A 584 -12.07 16.48 -21.05
CA PRO A 584 -10.80 15.81 -20.85
C PRO A 584 -10.49 14.87 -22.01
N ARG A 585 -9.44 15.17 -22.79
CA ARG A 585 -8.95 14.24 -23.81
C ARG A 585 -7.88 13.37 -23.19
N PRO A 586 -8.12 12.07 -22.94
CA PRO A 586 -7.03 11.16 -22.68
C PRO A 586 -6.18 11.07 -23.95
N THR A 587 -5.09 11.82 -24.03
CA THR A 587 -4.07 11.62 -25.06
C THR A 587 -3.28 10.38 -24.70
N ILE A 588 -3.89 9.20 -24.88
CA ILE A 588 -3.18 7.94 -24.84
C ILE A 588 -2.45 7.84 -26.18
N LYS A 589 -1.11 7.77 -26.15
CA LYS A 589 -0.35 7.48 -27.37
C LYS A 589 -0.60 6.02 -27.75
N GLU A 590 -1.03 5.78 -28.99
CA GLU A 590 -1.20 4.42 -29.52
C GLU A 590 0.17 3.73 -29.67
N GLU A 591 1.17 4.47 -30.12
CA GLU A 591 2.56 4.00 -30.27
C GLU A 591 3.45 4.54 -29.14
N VAL A 592 3.83 3.65 -28.22
CA VAL A 592 4.73 3.95 -27.09
C VAL A 592 6.09 3.28 -27.31
N LEU A 593 7.17 4.04 -27.14
CA LEU A 593 8.54 3.54 -27.21
C LEU A 593 8.88 2.65 -26.00
N GLU A 594 8.92 1.34 -26.23
CA GLU A 594 9.59 0.37 -25.36
C GLU A 594 11.05 0.22 -25.81
N VAL A 595 11.99 0.57 -24.92
CA VAL A 595 13.42 0.49 -25.23
C VAL A 595 13.96 -0.92 -24.98
N SER A 596 14.90 -1.36 -25.80
CA SER A 596 15.59 -2.63 -25.60
C SER A 596 16.70 -2.46 -24.55
N GLU A 597 16.67 -3.26 -23.48
CA GLU A 597 17.64 -3.18 -22.38
C GLU A 597 18.50 -4.46 -22.23
N PRO A 598 19.72 -4.37 -21.66
CA PRO A 598 20.58 -5.53 -21.43
C PRO A 598 19.94 -6.53 -20.47
N LYS A 599 19.88 -7.81 -20.87
CA LYS A 599 19.49 -8.90 -19.95
C LYS A 599 20.59 -9.14 -18.93
N THR A 600 20.30 -8.93 -17.66
CA THR A 600 21.26 -9.05 -16.56
C THR A 600 20.54 -9.38 -15.27
N ALA A 601 21.21 -10.06 -14.34
CA ALA A 601 20.68 -10.34 -13.01
C ALA A 601 20.86 -9.16 -12.03
N LEU A 602 21.46 -8.05 -12.48
CA LEU A 602 21.52 -6.81 -11.71
C LEU A 602 20.13 -6.18 -11.61
N VAL A 603 19.61 -6.08 -10.39
CA VAL A 603 18.26 -5.56 -10.11
C VAL A 603 18.04 -4.12 -10.61
N ALA A 604 19.06 -3.27 -10.55
CA ALA A 604 19.04 -1.90 -11.06
C ALA A 604 20.23 -1.65 -12.01
N SER A 605 20.24 -2.36 -13.14
CA SER A 605 21.31 -2.23 -14.14
C SER A 605 21.37 -0.83 -14.78
N PRO A 606 22.55 -0.29 -15.11
CA PRO A 606 22.65 1.02 -15.76
C PRO A 606 22.03 1.03 -17.16
N THR A 607 21.43 2.16 -17.53
CA THR A 607 21.06 2.48 -18.91
C THR A 607 22.31 2.65 -19.78
N ILE A 608 22.47 1.87 -20.85
CA ILE A 608 23.57 2.08 -21.80
C ILE A 608 23.18 3.16 -22.83
N ILE A 609 24.08 4.11 -23.04
CA ILE A 609 23.96 5.17 -24.04
C ILE A 609 25.10 5.00 -25.04
N ASP A 610 24.75 4.69 -26.28
CA ASP A 610 25.72 4.64 -27.37
C ASP A 610 26.23 6.05 -27.70
N SER A 611 27.54 6.26 -27.60
CA SER A 611 28.24 7.48 -28.01
C SER A 611 29.31 7.23 -29.07
N SER A 612 29.27 6.08 -29.73
CA SER A 612 30.16 5.73 -30.84
C SER A 612 30.10 6.78 -31.97
N THR A 613 31.15 6.79 -32.80
CA THR A 613 31.25 7.70 -33.94
C THR A 613 30.67 7.06 -35.19
N GLY A 614 29.96 7.85 -35.99
CA GLY A 614 29.24 7.38 -37.16
C GLY A 614 27.82 6.92 -36.80
N MET A 615 26.94 6.97 -37.80
CA MET A 615 25.64 6.36 -37.70
C MET A 615 25.78 4.86 -38.05
N PRO A 616 25.36 3.94 -37.19
CA PRO A 616 25.49 2.51 -37.49
C PRO A 616 24.47 2.10 -38.56
N ASP A 617 24.85 1.15 -39.42
CA ASP A 617 23.96 0.60 -40.47
C ASP A 617 22.71 -0.05 -39.87
N ALA A 618 22.85 -0.66 -38.68
CA ALA A 618 21.77 -1.16 -37.85
C ALA A 618 21.98 -0.71 -36.40
N LEU A 619 20.91 -0.29 -35.72
CA LEU A 619 20.98 0.12 -34.32
C LEU A 619 21.40 -1.05 -33.43
N PRO A 620 22.30 -0.83 -32.44
CA PRO A 620 22.80 -1.90 -31.60
C PRO A 620 21.69 -2.49 -30.72
N ALA A 621 21.63 -3.83 -30.65
CA ALA A 621 20.64 -4.54 -29.85
C ALA A 621 20.88 -4.35 -28.34
N ASN A 622 19.81 -4.32 -27.54
CA ASN A 622 19.85 -4.15 -26.07
C ASN A 622 20.54 -2.87 -25.59
N VAL A 623 20.55 -1.82 -26.42
CA VAL A 623 21.04 -0.49 -26.06
C VAL A 623 19.83 0.47 -26.00
N PRO A 624 19.47 0.98 -24.81
CA PRO A 624 18.25 1.80 -24.68
C PRO A 624 18.33 3.18 -25.34
N SER A 625 19.51 3.80 -25.36
CA SER A 625 19.68 5.21 -25.73
C SER A 625 20.89 5.47 -26.62
N ILE A 626 20.82 6.57 -27.37
CA ILE A 626 21.85 6.99 -28.32
C ILE A 626 22.13 8.50 -28.19
N LEU A 627 23.41 8.85 -28.05
CA LEU A 627 23.89 10.23 -28.01
C LEU A 627 24.04 10.81 -29.42
N ILE A 628 23.48 12.00 -29.62
CA ILE A 628 23.55 12.78 -30.85
C ILE A 628 24.00 14.20 -30.51
N LYS A 629 25.17 14.63 -31.00
CA LYS A 629 25.72 15.97 -30.74
C LYS A 629 25.26 16.93 -31.83
N ALA A 630 24.41 17.89 -31.48
CA ALA A 630 23.92 18.89 -32.42
C ALA A 630 24.97 19.98 -32.64
N GLU A 631 25.27 20.30 -33.90
CA GLU A 631 26.20 21.35 -34.31
C GLU A 631 25.66 22.06 -35.55
N TRP A 632 25.91 23.36 -35.70
CA TRP A 632 25.68 24.07 -36.96
C TRP A 632 26.91 23.96 -37.85
N ARG A 633 26.79 23.29 -39.00
CA ARG A 633 27.90 23.13 -39.95
C ARG A 633 27.44 23.34 -41.38
N ASN A 634 28.14 24.19 -42.12
CA ASN A 634 27.90 24.47 -43.54
C ASN A 634 26.44 24.85 -43.87
N GLY A 635 25.78 25.61 -42.99
CA GLY A 635 24.40 26.07 -43.19
C GLY A 635 23.31 25.05 -42.80
N SER A 636 23.69 23.91 -42.22
CA SER A 636 22.77 22.84 -41.82
C SER A 636 23.00 22.41 -40.38
N LEU A 637 21.94 21.90 -39.76
CA LEU A 637 21.98 21.30 -38.43
C LEU A 637 22.41 19.84 -38.54
N VAL A 638 23.60 19.51 -38.03
CA VAL A 638 24.24 18.18 -38.18
C VAL A 638 24.32 17.45 -36.85
N ALA A 639 24.35 16.13 -36.91
CA ALA A 639 24.73 15.25 -35.81
C ALA A 639 26.26 14.99 -35.88
N SER A 640 27.06 15.82 -35.23
CA SER A 640 28.50 15.89 -35.49
C SER A 640 29.27 14.61 -35.14
N ASN A 641 28.84 13.87 -34.11
CA ASN A 641 29.41 12.55 -33.79
C ASN A 641 28.89 11.43 -34.71
N ARG A 642 27.76 11.63 -35.40
CA ARG A 642 27.15 10.62 -36.28
C ARG A 642 27.50 10.81 -37.76
N GLY A 643 27.98 12.00 -38.13
CA GLY A 643 28.43 12.28 -39.50
C GLY A 643 27.28 12.45 -40.51
N VAL A 644 26.05 12.66 -40.04
CA VAL A 644 24.83 12.82 -40.85
C VAL A 644 24.07 14.10 -40.45
N LEU A 645 23.03 14.47 -41.20
CA LEU A 645 22.15 15.56 -40.77
C LEU A 645 21.44 15.17 -39.47
N LEU A 646 21.18 16.14 -38.58
CA LEU A 646 20.45 15.84 -37.33
C LEU A 646 19.07 15.24 -37.63
N GLY A 647 18.43 15.70 -38.71
CA GLY A 647 17.15 15.17 -39.14
C GLY A 647 17.20 13.69 -39.52
N GLU A 648 18.24 13.28 -40.26
CA GLU A 648 18.43 11.89 -40.70
C GLU A 648 18.71 10.97 -39.51
N ALA A 649 19.56 11.41 -38.57
CA ALA A 649 19.82 10.67 -37.34
C ALA A 649 18.53 10.43 -36.53
N LEU A 650 17.68 11.46 -36.41
CA LEU A 650 16.41 11.37 -35.71
C LEU A 650 15.42 10.42 -36.41
N ASP A 651 15.39 10.39 -37.74
CA ASP A 651 14.54 9.45 -38.49
C ASP A 651 14.96 8.00 -38.29
N THR A 652 16.26 7.73 -38.16
CA THR A 652 16.76 6.37 -37.91
C THR A 652 16.34 5.85 -36.52
N VAL A 653 16.36 6.71 -35.50
CA VAL A 653 16.20 6.31 -34.09
C VAL A 653 14.75 6.39 -33.58
N LYS A 654 13.90 7.20 -34.22
CA LYS A 654 12.50 7.41 -33.83
C LYS A 654 11.77 6.07 -33.64
N GLN A 655 11.09 5.93 -32.49
CA GLN A 655 10.37 4.72 -32.07
C GLN A 655 11.23 3.43 -31.95
N LYS A 656 12.56 3.55 -31.91
CA LYS A 656 13.49 2.40 -31.76
C LYS A 656 14.46 2.53 -30.59
N MET A 657 14.96 3.74 -30.35
CA MET A 657 15.87 4.05 -29.25
C MET A 657 15.54 5.44 -28.69
N LEU A 658 15.90 5.69 -27.43
CA LEU A 658 15.71 6.99 -26.80
C LEU A 658 16.82 7.97 -27.24
N PRO A 659 16.53 9.01 -28.03
CA PRO A 659 17.55 9.98 -28.44
C PRO A 659 17.95 10.88 -27.27
N MET A 660 19.26 11.10 -27.12
CA MET A 660 19.83 12.12 -26.25
C MET A 660 20.59 13.14 -27.10
N ILE A 661 20.06 14.35 -27.21
CA ILE A 661 20.62 15.41 -28.04
C ILE A 661 21.48 16.33 -27.17
N GLU A 662 22.79 16.37 -27.43
CA GLU A 662 23.70 17.32 -26.80
C GLU A 662 23.66 18.67 -27.53
N ILE A 663 23.30 19.73 -26.82
CA ILE A 663 23.27 21.11 -27.32
C ILE A 663 24.17 21.96 -26.43
N ASN A 664 25.20 22.59 -26.99
CA ASN A 664 26.13 23.44 -26.22
C ASN A 664 26.18 24.89 -26.71
N GLU A 665 25.39 25.25 -27.72
CA GLU A 665 25.29 26.61 -28.25
C GLU A 665 23.84 27.08 -28.18
N HIS A 666 23.59 28.18 -27.48
CA HIS A 666 22.23 28.63 -27.17
C HIS A 666 21.41 28.98 -28.43
N PHE A 667 22.04 29.45 -29.51
CA PHE A 667 21.32 29.79 -30.74
C PHE A 667 20.72 28.57 -31.45
N LEU A 668 21.16 27.35 -31.13
CA LEU A 668 20.64 26.11 -31.72
C LEU A 668 19.25 25.74 -31.19
N VAL A 669 18.86 26.22 -30.01
CA VAL A 669 17.59 25.89 -29.33
C VAL A 669 16.36 25.97 -30.24
N PRO A 670 16.07 27.11 -30.90
CA PRO A 670 14.89 27.20 -31.78
C PRO A 670 14.94 26.24 -32.97
N TYR A 671 16.14 25.98 -33.53
CA TYR A 671 16.29 25.08 -34.67
C TYR A 671 16.10 23.61 -34.28
N VAL A 672 16.65 23.19 -33.14
CA VAL A 672 16.49 21.82 -32.62
C VAL A 672 15.04 21.58 -32.21
N HIS A 673 14.41 22.52 -31.49
CA HIS A 673 13.00 22.41 -31.13
C HIS A 673 12.10 22.30 -32.38
N GLN A 674 12.30 23.18 -33.38
CA GLN A 674 11.50 23.13 -34.60
C GLN A 674 11.64 21.79 -35.32
N LEU A 675 12.85 21.22 -35.38
CA LEU A 675 13.09 19.91 -35.97
C LEU A 675 12.38 18.79 -35.20
N LEU A 676 12.50 18.77 -33.87
CA LEU A 676 11.82 17.79 -33.00
C LEU A 676 10.29 17.88 -33.16
N LYS A 677 9.74 19.10 -33.17
CA LYS A 677 8.32 19.36 -33.39
C LYS A 677 7.86 18.86 -34.75
N THR A 678 8.58 19.19 -35.83
CA THR A 678 8.25 18.73 -37.19
C THR A 678 8.30 17.21 -37.32
N LYS A 679 9.19 16.54 -36.57
CA LYS A 679 9.28 15.08 -36.55
C LYS A 679 8.33 14.39 -35.58
N GLY A 680 7.61 15.13 -34.74
CA GLY A 680 6.75 14.59 -33.70
C GLY A 680 7.53 13.79 -32.64
N ILE A 681 8.68 14.31 -32.21
CA ILE A 681 9.52 13.70 -31.17
C ILE A 681 9.41 14.54 -29.90
N ASP A 682 8.77 13.99 -28.88
CA ASP A 682 8.64 14.56 -27.53
C ASP A 682 9.41 13.74 -26.48
N ASP A 683 9.56 12.43 -26.69
CA ASP A 683 10.35 11.52 -25.87
C ASP A 683 11.86 11.53 -26.25
N VAL A 684 12.53 12.61 -25.83
CA VAL A 684 13.95 12.92 -26.04
C VAL A 684 14.63 13.48 -24.78
N PHE A 685 15.92 13.20 -24.59
CA PHE A 685 16.76 13.91 -23.62
C PHE A 685 17.47 15.10 -24.26
N ILE A 686 17.48 16.24 -23.57
CA ILE A 686 18.30 17.41 -23.88
C ILE A 686 19.47 17.44 -22.92
N LEU A 687 20.66 17.16 -23.45
CA LEU A 687 21.92 17.17 -22.71
C LEU A 687 22.64 18.49 -22.95
N SER A 688 23.13 19.14 -21.91
CA SER A 688 23.96 20.34 -22.06
C SER A 688 24.94 20.52 -20.92
N ARG A 689 26.05 21.23 -21.16
CA ARG A 689 26.91 21.77 -20.09
C ARG A 689 26.33 23.03 -19.44
N GLN A 690 25.27 23.60 -20.02
CA GLN A 690 24.65 24.85 -19.57
C GLN A 690 23.18 24.61 -19.20
N ALA A 691 22.84 24.79 -17.93
CA ALA A 691 21.47 24.64 -17.44
C ALA A 691 20.47 25.54 -18.20
N SER A 692 20.88 26.76 -18.57
CA SER A 692 20.06 27.71 -19.34
C SER A 692 19.60 27.16 -20.71
N ILE A 693 20.39 26.31 -21.37
CA ILE A 693 19.99 25.67 -22.64
C ILE A 693 18.90 24.62 -22.40
N ILE A 694 19.03 23.86 -21.31
CA ILE A 694 18.04 22.84 -20.92
C ILE A 694 16.71 23.52 -20.57
N GLU A 695 16.77 24.55 -19.75
CA GLU A 695 15.63 25.39 -19.37
C GLU A 695 14.96 26.01 -20.60
N ALA A 696 15.74 26.58 -21.53
CA ALA A 696 15.22 27.13 -22.77
C ALA A 696 14.50 26.07 -23.62
N MET A 697 15.09 24.88 -23.80
CA MET A 697 14.42 23.79 -24.52
C MET A 697 13.12 23.33 -23.85
N ARG A 698 13.09 23.22 -22.52
CA ARG A 698 11.87 22.86 -21.78
C ARG A 698 10.80 23.94 -21.80
N THR A 699 11.19 25.21 -21.91
CA THR A 699 10.24 26.32 -22.12
C THR A 699 9.51 26.17 -23.46
N TRP A 700 10.18 25.67 -24.50
CA TRP A 700 9.53 25.36 -25.79
C TRP A 700 8.64 24.13 -25.73
N ASN A 701 9.03 23.10 -24.97
CA ASN A 701 8.21 21.91 -24.71
C ASN A 701 8.62 21.24 -23.39
N ASN A 702 7.72 21.28 -22.40
CA ASN A 702 7.96 20.74 -21.06
C ASN A 702 7.93 19.20 -21.00
N GLU A 703 7.61 18.51 -22.11
CA GLU A 703 7.78 17.05 -22.25
C GLU A 703 9.24 16.63 -22.52
N TYR A 704 10.14 17.57 -22.83
CA TYR A 704 11.56 17.26 -23.00
C TYR A 704 12.24 16.99 -21.66
N ARG A 705 12.93 15.86 -21.53
CA ARG A 705 13.76 15.57 -20.34
C ARG A 705 15.07 16.32 -20.46
N GLY A 706 15.58 16.85 -19.35
CA GLY A 706 16.86 17.52 -19.28
C GLY A 706 17.92 16.69 -18.58
N ALA A 707 19.16 16.80 -19.03
CA ALA A 707 20.31 16.22 -18.36
C ALA A 707 21.49 17.22 -18.33
N LEU A 708 22.05 17.48 -17.15
CA LEU A 708 23.17 18.41 -16.98
C LEU A 708 24.51 17.68 -17.04
N ARG A 709 25.37 18.03 -17.99
CA ARG A 709 26.72 17.47 -18.14
C ARG A 709 27.73 18.28 -17.32
N LEU A 710 28.28 17.66 -16.28
CA LEU A 710 29.31 18.25 -15.42
C LEU A 710 30.72 17.89 -15.93
N SER A 711 31.57 18.89 -16.08
CA SER A 711 32.99 18.71 -16.44
C SER A 711 33.92 18.71 -15.23
N GLY A 712 35.03 17.97 -15.30
CA GLY A 712 36.13 18.00 -14.33
C GLY A 712 36.27 16.70 -13.54
N GLN A 713 37.49 16.43 -13.07
CA GLN A 713 37.86 15.18 -12.40
C GLN A 713 37.47 15.12 -10.91
N THR A 714 36.99 16.22 -10.33
CA THR A 714 36.54 16.29 -8.93
C THR A 714 35.18 16.97 -8.79
N LEU A 715 34.44 16.55 -7.76
CA LEU A 715 33.11 17.06 -7.40
C LEU A 715 33.08 17.41 -5.90
N PRO A 716 33.70 18.54 -5.47
CA PRO A 716 33.58 19.00 -4.09
C PRO A 716 32.11 19.30 -3.75
N LYS A 717 31.74 19.23 -2.46
CA LYS A 717 30.36 19.39 -1.98
C LYS A 717 29.62 20.57 -2.63
N LYS A 718 30.20 21.77 -2.61
CA LYS A 718 29.61 22.96 -3.25
C LYS A 718 29.20 22.73 -4.70
N LYS A 719 30.06 22.07 -5.50
CA LYS A 719 29.76 21.77 -6.91
C LYS A 719 28.65 20.72 -7.06
N ARG A 720 28.51 19.80 -6.09
CA ARG A 720 27.39 18.85 -6.05
C ARG A 720 26.08 19.60 -5.75
N ASP A 721 26.08 20.49 -4.77
CA ASP A 721 24.91 21.30 -4.39
C ASP A 721 24.48 22.23 -5.51
N ASP A 722 25.43 22.92 -6.14
CA ASP A 722 25.17 23.81 -7.28
C ASP A 722 24.58 23.02 -8.46
N ALA A 723 25.07 21.79 -8.71
CA ALA A 723 24.51 20.93 -9.75
C ALA A 723 23.07 20.49 -9.43
N ILE A 724 22.75 20.16 -8.17
CA ILE A 724 21.39 19.81 -7.74
C ILE A 724 20.45 21.00 -7.95
N ARG A 725 20.83 22.19 -7.50
CA ARG A 725 20.02 23.41 -7.71
C ARG A 725 19.80 23.67 -9.19
N ALA A 726 20.86 23.60 -10.01
CA ALA A 726 20.78 23.89 -11.43
C ALA A 726 19.88 22.90 -12.18
N ILE A 727 19.99 21.60 -11.93
CA ILE A 727 19.15 20.61 -12.64
C ILE A 727 17.68 20.67 -12.19
N ARG A 728 17.43 20.94 -10.90
CA ARG A 728 16.07 21.12 -10.38
C ARG A 728 15.42 22.41 -10.88
N GLN A 729 16.19 23.50 -11.02
CA GLN A 729 15.71 24.72 -11.70
C GLN A 729 15.25 24.45 -13.14
N CYS A 730 15.90 23.51 -13.83
CA CYS A 730 15.44 23.02 -15.13
C CYS A 730 14.26 22.05 -15.02
N GLN A 731 13.70 21.80 -13.84
CA GLN A 731 12.64 20.82 -13.56
C GLN A 731 13.02 19.40 -14.01
N CYS A 732 14.25 19.00 -13.72
CA CYS A 732 14.85 17.74 -14.17
C CYS A 732 15.62 17.04 -13.03
N PHE A 733 16.01 15.78 -13.27
CA PHE A 733 16.63 14.93 -12.23
C PHE A 733 17.92 14.24 -12.68
N THR A 734 18.35 14.41 -13.93
CA THR A 734 19.47 13.63 -14.49
C THR A 734 20.72 14.49 -14.61
N ILE A 735 21.85 13.96 -14.13
CA ILE A 735 23.18 14.56 -14.33
C ILE A 735 24.12 13.56 -14.98
N LEU A 736 24.99 14.05 -15.87
CA LEU A 736 26.08 13.26 -16.46
C LEU A 736 27.42 13.73 -15.91
N VAL A 737 28.19 12.81 -15.36
CA VAL A 737 29.48 13.05 -14.72
C VAL A 737 30.57 12.24 -15.39
N GLN A 738 31.76 12.80 -15.48
CA GLN A 738 32.92 12.09 -16.00
C GLN A 738 33.23 10.83 -15.16
N ALA A 739 33.44 9.69 -15.79
CA ALA A 739 33.62 8.39 -15.13
C ALA A 739 34.72 8.41 -14.06
N GLU A 740 35.82 9.13 -14.29
CA GLU A 740 36.94 9.23 -13.35
C GLU A 740 36.58 9.99 -12.06
N ALA A 741 35.59 10.89 -12.12
CA ALA A 741 35.16 11.69 -10.97
C ALA A 741 34.17 10.96 -10.05
N LEU A 742 33.64 9.80 -10.46
CA LEU A 742 32.60 9.08 -9.73
C LEU A 742 33.19 8.11 -8.70
N SER A 743 32.58 8.09 -7.51
CA SER A 743 32.80 7.11 -6.43
C SER A 743 31.44 6.64 -5.90
N ALA A 744 31.39 5.54 -5.15
CA ALA A 744 30.15 5.08 -4.51
C ALA A 744 29.53 6.16 -3.60
N GLU A 745 30.35 6.94 -2.89
CA GLU A 745 29.92 8.09 -2.08
C GLU A 745 29.25 9.17 -2.92
N ILE A 746 29.84 9.54 -4.06
CA ILE A 746 29.25 10.56 -4.94
C ILE A 746 27.93 10.08 -5.53
N ILE A 747 27.85 8.81 -5.95
CA ILE A 747 26.59 8.21 -6.42
C ILE A 747 25.53 8.26 -5.31
N HIS A 748 25.89 7.85 -4.08
CA HIS A 748 25.00 7.90 -2.93
C HIS A 748 24.53 9.33 -2.60
N TYR A 749 25.43 10.32 -2.67
CA TYR A 749 25.13 11.74 -2.39
C TYR A 749 23.97 12.27 -3.25
N PHE A 750 24.02 12.02 -4.55
CA PHE A 750 22.98 12.49 -5.47
C PHE A 750 21.71 11.62 -5.39
N ARG A 751 21.84 10.30 -5.24
CA ARG A 751 20.67 9.39 -5.14
C ARG A 751 19.79 9.68 -3.94
N SER A 752 20.40 9.95 -2.79
CA SER A 752 19.68 10.32 -1.57
C SER A 752 18.91 11.64 -1.70
N ARG A 753 19.23 12.45 -2.71
CA ARG A 753 18.55 13.71 -3.05
C ARG A 753 17.66 13.57 -4.30
N ALA A 754 17.28 12.33 -4.65
CA ALA A 754 16.47 12.00 -5.82
C ALA A 754 17.06 12.51 -7.15
N ILE A 755 18.38 12.55 -7.29
CA ILE A 755 19.07 12.85 -8.54
C ILE A 755 19.63 11.56 -9.12
N THR A 756 19.36 11.33 -10.41
CA THR A 756 19.87 10.21 -11.20
C THR A 756 21.23 10.58 -11.81
N ILE A 757 22.23 9.73 -11.62
CA ILE A 757 23.62 9.99 -12.01
C ILE A 757 24.03 9.03 -13.10
N TRP A 758 24.40 9.59 -14.24
CA TRP A 758 24.91 8.88 -15.40
C TRP A 758 26.39 9.21 -15.58
N ALA A 759 27.17 8.28 -16.12
CA ALA A 759 28.59 8.44 -16.38
C ALA A 759 28.85 8.68 -17.86
N TYR A 760 29.87 9.47 -18.19
CA TYR A 760 30.44 9.52 -19.54
C TYR A 760 31.95 9.29 -19.52
N GLY A 761 32.51 8.88 -20.67
CA GLY A 761 33.93 8.57 -20.81
C GLY A 761 34.31 7.13 -20.46
N ALA A 762 33.33 6.22 -20.37
CA ALA A 762 33.57 4.81 -20.10
C ALA A 762 34.09 4.07 -21.36
N ASN A 763 35.39 4.19 -21.64
CA ASN A 763 35.99 3.72 -22.89
C ASN A 763 36.59 2.30 -22.83
N SER A 764 36.42 1.60 -21.71
CA SER A 764 36.91 0.22 -21.53
C SER A 764 35.92 -0.61 -20.73
N GLU A 765 35.97 -1.93 -20.93
CA GLU A 765 35.20 -2.91 -20.15
C GLU A 765 35.46 -2.79 -18.64
N LEU A 766 36.72 -2.52 -18.26
CA LEU A 766 37.10 -2.22 -16.88
C LEU A 766 36.32 -1.02 -16.30
N ALA A 767 36.21 0.07 -17.07
CA ALA A 767 35.46 1.25 -16.64
C ALA A 767 33.97 0.93 -16.49
N ILE A 768 33.41 0.12 -17.40
CA ILE A 768 32.00 -0.29 -17.37
C ILE A 768 31.71 -1.15 -16.13
N HIS A 769 32.52 -2.16 -15.84
CA HIS A 769 32.36 -2.98 -14.63
C HIS A 769 32.53 -2.18 -13.34
N ARG A 770 33.49 -1.24 -13.30
CA ARG A 770 33.66 -0.33 -12.16
C ARG A 770 32.40 0.50 -11.94
N LEU A 771 31.91 1.14 -13.00
CA LEU A 771 30.72 1.99 -12.95
C LEU A 771 29.46 1.21 -12.55
N ALA A 772 29.30 -0.01 -13.09
CA ALA A 772 28.24 -0.92 -12.69
C ALA A 772 28.35 -1.29 -11.20
N ALA A 773 29.55 -1.60 -10.70
CA ALA A 773 29.77 -1.99 -9.30
C ALA A 773 29.53 -0.86 -8.29
N ILE A 774 29.86 0.39 -8.62
CA ILE A 774 29.55 1.56 -7.77
C ILE A 774 28.12 2.08 -7.95
N GLY A 775 27.32 1.45 -8.82
CA GLY A 775 25.90 1.72 -8.98
C GLY A 775 25.55 2.94 -9.84
N VAL A 776 26.32 3.28 -10.86
CA VAL A 776 25.83 4.33 -11.77
C VAL A 776 24.50 3.89 -12.43
N GLN A 777 23.58 4.83 -12.68
CA GLN A 777 22.27 4.51 -13.28
C GLN A 777 22.26 4.63 -14.82
N GLY A 778 23.32 5.18 -15.41
CA GLY A 778 23.50 5.25 -16.86
C GLY A 778 24.97 5.34 -17.25
N ILE A 779 25.34 4.78 -18.40
CA ILE A 779 26.71 4.73 -18.91
C ILE A 779 26.71 5.15 -20.39
N GLU A 780 27.27 6.32 -20.66
CA GLU A 780 27.65 6.79 -21.99
C GLU A 780 29.01 6.22 -22.36
N THR A 781 29.05 5.46 -23.46
CA THR A 781 30.24 4.72 -23.91
C THR A 781 30.33 4.65 -25.43
N PRO A 782 31.55 4.72 -26.02
CA PRO A 782 31.75 4.51 -27.46
C PRO A 782 31.81 3.02 -27.85
N ILE A 783 31.74 2.10 -26.89
CA ILE A 783 31.82 0.64 -27.09
C ILE A 783 30.55 -0.07 -26.56
N PRO A 784 29.34 0.29 -27.04
CA PRO A 784 28.08 -0.16 -26.45
C PRO A 784 27.91 -1.69 -26.44
N GLU A 785 28.39 -2.40 -27.46
CA GLU A 785 28.33 -3.88 -27.52
C GLU A 785 29.12 -4.53 -26.38
N LYS A 786 30.33 -4.02 -26.09
CA LYS A 786 31.13 -4.47 -24.95
C LYS A 786 30.44 -4.13 -23.62
N ALA A 787 29.73 -3.01 -23.54
CA ALA A 787 28.97 -2.65 -22.35
C ALA A 787 27.78 -3.57 -22.10
N VAL A 788 27.06 -3.96 -23.16
CA VAL A 788 26.00 -4.97 -23.09
C VAL A 788 26.58 -6.31 -22.60
N ALA A 789 27.68 -6.76 -23.18
CA ALA A 789 28.36 -8.01 -22.78
C ALA A 789 28.82 -7.97 -21.31
N ALA A 790 29.40 -6.84 -20.87
CA ALA A 790 29.82 -6.63 -19.48
C ALA A 790 28.65 -6.73 -18.50
N LEU A 791 27.48 -6.15 -18.82
CA LEU A 791 26.28 -6.26 -17.97
C LEU A 791 25.67 -7.67 -18.00
N GLN A 792 25.75 -8.38 -19.13
CA GLN A 792 25.32 -9.79 -19.24
C GLN A 792 26.20 -10.75 -18.43
N ALA A 793 27.41 -10.33 -18.05
CA ALA A 793 28.30 -11.12 -17.19
C ALA A 793 27.75 -11.28 -15.76
N TYR A 794 26.79 -10.47 -15.33
CA TYR A 794 26.13 -10.62 -14.02
C TYR A 794 24.92 -11.56 -14.15
N GLN A 795 25.12 -12.84 -13.80
CA GLN A 795 24.13 -13.91 -14.01
C GLN A 795 23.55 -14.50 -12.74
N LEU A 796 24.04 -14.10 -11.56
CA LEU A 796 23.54 -14.62 -10.29
C LEU A 796 22.33 -13.78 -9.87
N GLU A 797 21.20 -14.42 -9.63
CA GLU A 797 19.99 -13.73 -9.16
C GLU A 797 20.25 -12.98 -7.84
N ASN A 798 19.37 -11.99 -7.55
CA ASN A 798 19.49 -11.08 -6.41
C ASN A 798 20.86 -10.37 -6.35
N SER A 799 21.42 -10.07 -7.51
CA SER A 799 22.62 -9.26 -7.63
C SER A 799 22.26 -7.79 -7.56
N THR A 800 22.88 -7.08 -6.62
CA THR A 800 22.68 -5.65 -6.48
C THR A 800 24.01 -4.92 -6.54
N ASN A 801 24.01 -3.85 -7.31
CA ASN A 801 25.03 -2.81 -7.30
C ASN A 801 24.65 -1.66 -6.36
N GLN A 802 23.41 -1.64 -5.85
CA GLN A 802 22.82 -0.53 -5.12
C GLN A 802 21.73 -0.97 -4.15
N GLN A 803 21.83 -0.58 -2.88
CA GLN A 803 20.69 -0.69 -1.98
C GLN A 803 19.68 0.43 -2.27
N PRO A 804 18.37 0.17 -2.11
CA PRO A 804 17.41 1.25 -1.90
C PRO A 804 17.77 1.98 -0.60
N LEU A 805 17.54 3.29 -0.55
CA LEU A 805 17.67 4.04 0.69
C LEU A 805 16.38 3.87 1.50
N LEU A 806 16.50 3.53 2.79
CA LEU A 806 15.36 3.54 3.68
C LEU A 806 15.22 4.94 4.26
N ILE A 807 14.08 5.58 4.01
CA ILE A 807 13.73 6.90 4.54
C ILE A 807 12.96 6.65 5.84
N ALA A 808 13.41 7.25 6.93
CA ALA A 808 12.77 7.14 8.24
C ALA A 808 11.43 7.89 8.21
N HIS A 809 10.33 7.14 8.11
CA HIS A 809 8.98 7.70 7.98
C HIS A 809 8.56 8.35 9.31
N ARG A 810 8.29 9.66 9.27
CA ARG A 810 8.04 10.50 10.46
C ARG A 810 9.17 10.47 11.49
N GLY A 811 10.42 10.32 11.04
CA GLY A 811 11.56 9.99 11.89
C GLY A 811 11.69 8.48 12.14
N VAL A 812 12.48 8.07 13.13
CA VAL A 812 12.54 6.64 13.52
C VAL A 812 11.38 6.33 14.47
N CYS A 813 10.15 6.40 13.94
CA CYS A 813 8.94 6.36 14.76
C CYS A 813 8.75 5.03 15.51
N SER A 814 9.41 3.95 15.08
CA SER A 814 9.47 2.68 15.82
C SER A 814 10.26 2.75 17.14
N LEU A 815 11.11 3.76 17.32
CA LEU A 815 12.01 3.89 18.48
C LEU A 815 11.82 5.19 19.27
N ALA A 816 11.23 6.22 18.68
CA ALA A 816 10.96 7.52 19.31
C ALA A 816 9.68 8.16 18.77
N PRO A 817 9.05 9.12 19.48
CA PRO A 817 7.78 9.72 19.07
C PRO A 817 7.78 10.29 17.64
N GLU A 818 6.82 9.85 16.81
CA GLU A 818 6.72 10.29 15.42
C GLU A 818 6.71 11.82 15.27
N ASN A 819 7.33 12.34 14.21
CA ASN A 819 7.36 13.77 13.89
C ASN A 819 7.90 14.67 15.02
N THR A 820 8.77 14.15 15.90
CA THR A 820 9.43 14.92 16.97
C THR A 820 10.94 15.05 16.75
N MET A 821 11.57 16.04 17.40
CA MET A 821 13.03 16.20 17.37
C MET A 821 13.77 14.92 17.81
N PRO A 822 13.39 14.22 18.90
CA PRO A 822 14.00 12.93 19.25
C PRO A 822 14.00 11.88 18.14
N ALA A 823 12.89 11.72 17.40
CA ALA A 823 12.83 10.74 16.30
C ALA A 823 13.69 11.14 15.10
N ILE A 824 13.87 12.44 14.85
CA ILE A 824 14.74 12.98 13.80
C ILE A 824 16.21 12.88 14.22
N GLU A 825 16.52 13.20 15.47
CA GLU A 825 17.86 13.10 16.06
C GLU A 825 18.36 11.66 16.03
N LEU A 826 17.51 10.72 16.46
CA LEU A 826 17.80 9.29 16.45
C LEU A 826 18.10 8.76 15.04
N ALA A 827 17.43 9.28 14.00
CA ALA A 827 17.74 8.90 12.62
C ALA A 827 19.20 9.21 12.27
N ALA A 828 19.67 10.42 12.63
CA ALA A 828 21.05 10.84 12.40
C ALA A 828 22.04 10.02 13.23
N GLU A 829 21.70 9.68 14.48
CA GLU A 829 22.53 8.84 15.37
C GLU A 829 22.71 7.42 14.83
N LEU A 830 21.66 6.86 14.21
CA LEU A 830 21.69 5.55 13.55
C LEU A 830 22.32 5.58 12.14
N GLY A 831 22.77 6.75 11.67
CA GLY A 831 23.36 6.89 10.34
C GLY A 831 22.35 6.80 9.19
N ILE A 832 21.06 7.00 9.46
CA ILE A 832 20.02 7.09 8.45
C ILE A 832 20.08 8.47 7.79
N GLU A 833 20.22 8.49 6.47
CA GLU A 833 20.58 9.72 5.75
C GLU A 833 19.38 10.60 5.38
N ALA A 834 18.17 10.04 5.42
CA ALA A 834 16.95 10.72 5.02
C ALA A 834 15.79 10.44 5.99
N VAL A 835 15.10 11.50 6.38
CA VAL A 835 13.91 11.47 7.24
C VAL A 835 12.74 12.07 6.49
N GLU A 836 11.59 11.45 6.62
CA GLU A 836 10.33 12.03 6.20
C GLU A 836 9.64 12.71 7.38
N ILE A 837 9.02 13.86 7.12
CA ILE A 837 8.26 14.65 8.09
C ILE A 837 6.99 15.20 7.43
N ASP A 838 5.94 15.34 8.23
CA ASP A 838 4.66 15.89 7.79
C ASP A 838 4.48 17.32 8.28
N ILE A 839 4.06 18.24 7.39
CA ILE A 839 3.89 19.65 7.76
C ILE A 839 2.42 20.07 7.75
N MET A 840 2.03 20.73 8.83
CA MET A 840 0.75 21.38 9.02
C MET A 840 0.94 22.85 9.43
N MET A 841 -0.12 23.65 9.27
CA MET A 841 -0.12 25.07 9.66
C MET A 841 -0.79 25.27 11.01
N SER A 842 -0.11 25.95 11.94
CA SER A 842 -0.70 26.45 13.19
C SER A 842 -1.59 27.67 12.95
N LYS A 843 -2.42 28.03 13.94
CA LYS A 843 -3.36 29.17 13.86
C LYS A 843 -2.70 30.51 13.55
N ASP A 844 -1.50 30.73 14.07
CA ASP A 844 -0.69 31.94 13.89
C ASP A 844 0.25 31.87 12.67
N GLY A 845 0.06 30.88 11.80
CA GLY A 845 0.72 30.80 10.50
C GLY A 845 2.17 30.33 10.57
N ILE A 846 2.52 29.52 11.58
CA ILE A 846 3.83 28.87 11.69
C ILE A 846 3.72 27.40 11.24
N PRO A 847 4.56 26.94 10.28
CA PRO A 847 4.63 25.53 9.91
C PRO A 847 5.15 24.65 11.07
N VAL A 848 4.36 23.65 11.45
CA VAL A 848 4.66 22.69 12.52
C VAL A 848 4.69 21.26 11.97
N VAL A 849 5.44 20.39 12.64
CA VAL A 849 5.72 19.04 12.20
C VAL A 849 4.78 18.06 12.91
N ILE A 850 3.74 17.59 12.20
CA ILE A 850 2.72 16.68 12.71
C ILE A 850 1.91 16.08 11.55
N HIS A 851 1.58 14.79 11.63
CA HIS A 851 0.90 14.07 10.56
C HIS A 851 -0.60 14.39 10.46
N ASP A 852 -1.30 14.36 11.59
CA ASP A 852 -2.76 14.42 11.64
C ASP A 852 -3.28 15.86 11.61
N TYR A 853 -4.53 16.02 11.21
CA TYR A 853 -5.23 17.32 11.30
C TYR A 853 -5.50 17.75 12.73
N THR A 854 -5.49 16.80 13.66
CA THR A 854 -5.69 17.02 15.09
C THR A 854 -4.47 16.58 15.89
N VAL A 855 -4.36 17.05 17.13
CA VAL A 855 -3.23 16.72 18.02
C VAL A 855 -3.48 15.45 18.86
N ASP A 856 -4.70 14.92 18.82
CA ASP A 856 -5.26 13.96 19.77
C ASP A 856 -4.48 12.64 19.86
N ARG A 857 -4.08 12.09 18.71
CA ARG A 857 -3.41 10.77 18.63
C ARG A 857 -1.99 10.80 19.18
N THR A 858 -1.24 11.87 18.87
CA THR A 858 0.21 11.92 19.11
C THR A 858 0.57 12.76 20.33
N THR A 859 -0.40 13.43 20.96
CA THR A 859 -0.14 14.33 22.09
C THR A 859 -1.08 14.15 23.26
N ASP A 860 -0.78 14.83 24.37
CA ASP A 860 -1.65 14.96 25.54
C ASP A 860 -2.81 15.96 25.39
N GLY A 861 -2.91 16.65 24.25
CA GLY A 861 -3.96 17.62 23.94
C GLY A 861 -5.11 17.06 23.11
N SER A 862 -6.01 17.96 22.68
CA SER A 862 -7.12 17.65 21.77
C SER A 862 -7.45 18.86 20.88
N GLY A 863 -7.91 18.61 19.66
CA GLY A 863 -8.40 19.61 18.72
C GLY A 863 -7.54 19.77 17.47
N TYR A 864 -8.01 20.60 16.53
CA TYR A 864 -7.33 20.79 15.25
C TYR A 864 -6.07 21.63 15.39
N VAL A 865 -5.01 21.24 14.68
CA VAL A 865 -3.73 21.97 14.63
C VAL A 865 -3.95 23.42 14.17
N ARG A 866 -4.81 23.63 13.17
CA ARG A 866 -5.14 24.96 12.63
C ARG A 866 -5.83 25.90 13.62
N ASP A 867 -6.37 25.38 14.71
CA ASP A 867 -7.09 26.15 15.73
C ASP A 867 -6.21 26.49 16.94
N LEU A 868 -4.97 25.98 16.98
CA LEU A 868 -4.01 26.18 18.05
C LEU A 868 -2.83 27.03 17.55
N THR A 869 -2.45 28.03 18.35
CA THR A 869 -1.21 28.80 18.11
C THR A 869 0.03 27.96 18.40
N LEU A 870 1.18 28.32 17.82
CA LEU A 870 2.45 27.66 18.14
C LEU A 870 2.71 27.60 19.65
N ALA A 871 2.42 28.69 20.37
CA ALA A 871 2.60 28.74 21.81
C ALA A 871 1.75 27.70 22.57
N GLN A 872 0.53 27.42 22.09
CA GLN A 872 -0.34 26.38 22.65
C GLN A 872 0.16 24.98 22.25
N LEU A 873 0.52 24.79 20.98
CA LEU A 873 1.07 23.52 20.47
C LEU A 873 2.34 23.10 21.22
N LYS A 874 3.21 24.05 21.55
CA LYS A 874 4.44 23.80 22.33
C LYS A 874 4.20 23.45 23.80
N GLN A 875 3.00 23.67 24.35
CA GLN A 875 2.68 23.18 25.70
C GLN A 875 2.42 21.68 25.70
N LEU A 876 1.90 21.13 24.60
CA LEU A 876 1.54 19.72 24.49
C LEU A 876 2.78 18.82 24.54
N THR A 877 2.62 17.65 25.11
CA THR A 877 3.62 16.58 25.13
C THR A 877 3.33 15.62 24.00
N ALA A 878 4.23 15.53 23.03
CA ALA A 878 4.10 14.73 21.81
C ALA A 878 4.74 13.35 21.98
N ASN A 879 4.27 12.57 22.95
CA ASN A 879 4.79 11.23 23.26
C ASN A 879 3.69 10.15 23.31
N ARG A 880 2.58 10.35 22.59
CA ARG A 880 1.52 9.35 22.46
C ARG A 880 1.56 8.63 21.13
N THR A 881 0.99 7.43 21.12
CA THR A 881 0.86 6.57 19.94
C THR A 881 -0.31 5.62 20.16
N ASP A 882 -0.96 5.21 19.07
CA ASP A 882 -1.95 4.11 19.07
C ASP A 882 -1.28 2.75 18.82
N ASN A 883 0.04 2.74 18.59
CA ASN A 883 0.82 1.51 18.45
C ASN A 883 1.30 1.03 19.83
N SER A 884 0.61 0.02 20.35
CA SER A 884 0.89 -0.57 21.66
C SER A 884 2.32 -1.09 21.81
N GLU A 885 2.98 -1.49 20.72
CA GLU A 885 4.38 -1.95 20.75
C GLU A 885 5.38 -0.81 21.06
N TRP A 886 5.00 0.44 20.81
CA TRP A 886 5.88 1.60 20.92
C TRP A 886 5.63 2.44 22.19
N GLU A 887 4.52 2.21 22.88
CA GLU A 887 4.10 3.01 24.05
C GLU A 887 5.20 3.13 25.12
N GLU A 888 5.83 2.01 25.51
CA GLU A 888 6.90 2.02 26.52
C GLU A 888 8.14 2.80 26.06
N ARG A 889 8.47 2.75 24.77
CA ARG A 889 9.58 3.55 24.22
C ARG A 889 9.24 5.03 24.23
N TYR A 890 8.02 5.39 23.88
CA TYR A 890 7.61 6.80 23.82
C TYR A 890 7.62 7.45 25.21
N LYS A 891 7.34 6.67 26.27
CA LYS A 891 7.48 7.11 27.67
C LYS A 891 8.91 7.53 28.04
N LEU A 892 9.94 7.06 27.32
CA LEU A 892 11.34 7.51 27.51
C LEU A 892 11.57 8.96 27.07
N TYR A 893 10.60 9.56 26.37
CA TYR A 893 10.66 10.93 25.88
C TYR A 893 9.54 11.79 26.51
N PRO A 894 9.53 11.97 27.84
CA PRO A 894 8.46 12.70 28.54
C PRO A 894 8.40 14.19 28.18
N ASP A 895 9.47 14.73 27.60
CA ASP A 895 9.58 16.14 27.21
C ASP A 895 9.44 16.35 25.69
N ALA A 896 9.10 15.31 24.92
CA ALA A 896 8.94 15.43 23.48
C ALA A 896 7.87 16.48 23.11
N LYS A 897 8.20 17.37 22.17
CA LYS A 897 7.32 18.46 21.71
C LYS A 897 7.10 18.39 20.21
N ILE A 898 5.98 18.95 19.76
CA ILE A 898 5.72 19.25 18.35
C ILE A 898 6.81 20.24 17.87
N PRO A 899 7.67 19.88 16.90
CA PRO A 899 8.63 20.79 16.31
C PRO A 899 7.98 21.78 15.36
N THR A 900 8.64 22.91 15.15
CA THR A 900 8.47 23.77 13.98
C THR A 900 9.33 23.24 12.84
N LEU A 901 8.96 23.56 11.60
CA LEU A 901 9.81 23.26 10.45
C LEU A 901 11.19 23.95 10.55
N GLU A 902 11.25 25.14 11.15
CA GLU A 902 12.49 25.89 11.35
C GLU A 902 13.48 25.12 12.23
N GLU A 903 13.04 24.60 13.38
CA GLU A 903 13.88 23.78 14.27
C GLU A 903 14.45 22.55 13.53
N VAL A 904 13.62 21.87 12.73
CA VAL A 904 14.06 20.71 11.95
C VAL A 904 15.04 21.10 10.85
N LEU A 905 14.82 22.20 10.12
CA LEU A 905 15.73 22.66 9.07
C LEU A 905 17.11 23.05 9.63
N VAL A 906 17.15 23.69 10.80
CA VAL A 906 18.40 24.03 11.50
C VAL A 906 19.19 22.77 11.82
N TYR A 907 18.53 21.78 12.45
CA TYR A 907 19.16 20.52 12.82
C TYR A 907 19.61 19.73 11.59
N ALA A 908 18.75 19.60 10.59
CA ALA A 908 19.05 18.87 9.36
C ALA A 908 20.23 19.49 8.60
N LYS A 909 20.36 20.82 8.58
CA LYS A 909 21.53 21.50 8.01
C LYS A 909 22.83 21.16 8.75
N GLU A 910 22.80 21.14 10.08
CA GLU A 910 23.96 20.81 10.91
C GLU A 910 24.42 19.36 10.68
N LYS A 911 23.48 18.42 10.61
CA LYS A 911 23.74 16.99 10.45
C LYS A 911 23.85 16.53 8.99
N GLU A 912 23.68 17.43 8.03
CA GLU A 912 23.57 17.13 6.59
C GLU A 912 22.44 16.15 6.24
N LEU A 913 21.42 16.04 7.11
CA LEU A 913 20.27 15.17 6.97
C LEU A 913 19.39 15.62 5.80
N ILE A 914 18.84 14.66 5.07
CA ILE A 914 17.95 14.92 3.94
C ILE A 914 16.51 14.85 4.44
N LEU A 915 15.70 15.82 4.04
CA LEU A 915 14.29 15.86 4.43
C LEU A 915 13.39 15.58 3.24
N SER A 916 12.52 14.60 3.40
CA SER A 916 11.29 14.46 2.63
C SER A 916 10.17 15.15 3.39
N ILE A 917 9.60 16.22 2.86
CA ILE A 917 8.61 17.02 3.59
C ILE A 917 7.26 16.85 2.92
N GLU A 918 6.32 16.16 3.56
CA GLU A 918 4.96 16.03 3.04
C GLU A 918 4.13 17.28 3.33
N ILE A 919 3.58 17.86 2.26
CA ILE A 919 2.65 18.99 2.32
C ILE A 919 1.22 18.42 2.43
N LYS A 920 0.66 18.45 3.65
CA LYS A 920 -0.66 17.88 3.96
C LYS A 920 -1.84 18.78 3.58
N THR A 921 -1.64 20.10 3.66
CA THR A 921 -2.68 21.11 3.42
C THR A 921 -2.23 22.16 2.39
N ASP A 922 -3.20 22.85 1.81
CA ASP A 922 -2.94 23.97 0.90
C ASP A 922 -2.57 25.26 1.68
N GLY A 923 -1.90 26.20 1.01
CA GLY A 923 -1.60 27.52 1.54
C GLY A 923 -0.31 27.61 2.38
N LEU A 924 0.41 26.51 2.56
CA LEU A 924 1.69 26.45 3.28
C LEU A 924 2.92 26.43 2.37
N GLU A 925 2.72 26.26 1.06
CA GLU A 925 3.76 26.06 0.04
C GLU A 925 4.80 27.18 0.08
N LYS A 926 4.33 28.43 0.08
CA LYS A 926 5.20 29.60 0.06
C LYS A 926 6.04 29.70 1.33
N GLN A 927 5.43 29.50 2.50
CA GLN A 927 6.12 29.64 3.78
C GLN A 927 7.16 28.54 3.97
N VAL A 928 6.82 27.30 3.64
CA VAL A 928 7.75 26.16 3.64
C VAL A 928 8.91 26.40 2.68
N ALA A 929 8.62 26.83 1.44
CA ALA A 929 9.67 27.12 0.46
C ALA A 929 10.58 28.29 0.86
N ASP A 930 10.01 29.33 1.49
CA ASP A 930 10.77 30.47 2.01
C ASP A 930 11.70 30.05 3.15
N LEU A 931 11.25 29.21 4.07
CA LEU A 931 12.10 28.65 5.14
C LEU A 931 13.22 27.78 4.56
N ILE A 932 12.92 26.87 3.63
CA ILE A 932 13.93 26.02 3.00
C ILE A 932 15.03 26.88 2.34
N ARG A 933 14.65 27.97 1.66
CA ARG A 933 15.59 28.90 1.04
C ARG A 933 16.38 29.72 2.06
N GLN A 934 15.71 30.22 3.10
CA GLN A 934 16.35 30.97 4.19
C GLN A 934 17.47 30.15 4.84
N TYR A 935 17.26 28.84 4.98
CA TYR A 935 18.24 27.91 5.52
C TYR A 935 19.17 27.29 4.46
N GLU A 936 19.06 27.65 3.18
CA GLU A 936 19.86 27.13 2.05
C GLU A 936 19.79 25.61 1.90
N MET A 937 18.65 25.02 2.28
CA MET A 937 18.42 23.58 2.32
C MET A 937 17.86 23.02 1.00
N GLU A 938 17.78 23.81 -0.07
CA GLU A 938 17.18 23.36 -1.34
C GLU A 938 17.81 22.07 -1.87
N PRO A 939 19.15 21.86 -1.84
CA PRO A 939 19.75 20.59 -2.28
C PRO A 939 19.40 19.38 -1.39
N HIS A 940 19.04 19.62 -0.14
CA HIS A 940 18.84 18.61 0.91
C HIS A 940 17.36 18.34 1.21
N VAL A 941 16.44 19.01 0.51
CA VAL A 941 15.00 18.85 0.70
C VAL A 941 14.35 18.42 -0.61
N TYR A 942 13.34 17.56 -0.49
CA TYR A 942 12.29 17.40 -1.50
C TYR A 942 10.93 17.41 -0.82
N LEU A 943 9.97 18.08 -1.45
CA LEU A 943 8.60 18.18 -1.00
C LEU A 943 7.79 17.02 -1.59
N SER A 944 6.94 16.38 -0.81
CA SER A 944 6.02 15.33 -1.26
C SER A 944 4.57 15.76 -1.04
N GLY A 945 3.66 15.19 -1.82
CA GLY A 945 2.23 15.43 -1.62
C GLY A 945 1.37 14.61 -2.56
N PHE A 946 0.13 14.39 -2.15
CA PHE A 946 -0.89 13.72 -2.96
C PHE A 946 -1.53 14.66 -3.99
N ASN A 947 -1.54 15.96 -3.72
CA ASN A 947 -2.20 16.95 -4.57
C ASN A 947 -1.26 17.45 -5.69
N PRO A 948 -1.44 17.01 -6.96
CA PRO A 948 -0.56 17.42 -8.05
C PRO A 948 -0.63 18.92 -8.36
N VAL A 949 -1.74 19.60 -8.04
CA VAL A 949 -1.89 21.06 -8.26
C VAL A 949 -1.00 21.83 -7.29
N VAL A 950 -1.03 21.48 -6.01
CA VAL A 950 -0.15 22.07 -4.98
C VAL A 950 1.32 21.84 -5.34
N MET A 951 1.66 20.60 -5.70
CA MET A 951 3.03 20.26 -6.07
C MET A 951 3.49 20.96 -7.36
N ALA A 952 2.61 21.11 -8.34
CA ALA A 952 2.89 21.86 -9.57
C ALA A 952 3.09 23.36 -9.28
N ALA A 953 2.31 23.95 -8.37
CA ALA A 953 2.48 25.34 -7.95
C ALA A 953 3.84 25.57 -7.28
N ILE A 954 4.25 24.67 -6.38
CA ILE A 954 5.59 24.66 -5.79
C ILE A 954 6.65 24.61 -6.88
N GLN A 955 6.54 23.68 -7.84
CA GLN A 955 7.51 23.53 -8.91
C GLN A 955 7.55 24.73 -9.86
N ALA A 956 6.45 25.45 -10.04
CA ALA A 956 6.42 26.66 -10.86
C ALA A 956 7.11 27.86 -10.17
N HIS A 957 6.95 28.00 -8.85
CA HIS A 957 7.47 29.16 -8.11
C HIS A 957 8.83 28.93 -7.45
N HIS A 958 9.16 27.68 -7.12
CA HIS A 958 10.35 27.28 -6.38
C HIS A 958 11.03 26.02 -6.97
N PRO A 959 11.38 26.02 -8.27
CA PRO A 959 11.87 24.82 -8.96
C PRO A 959 13.20 24.27 -8.41
N ALA A 960 14.00 25.06 -7.67
CA ALA A 960 15.24 24.57 -7.07
C ALA A 960 15.01 23.52 -5.94
N ILE A 961 13.80 23.47 -5.37
CA ILE A 961 13.39 22.48 -4.37
C ILE A 961 12.82 21.27 -5.11
N GLY A 962 13.27 20.05 -4.77
CA GLY A 962 12.75 18.85 -5.43
C GLY A 962 11.28 18.61 -5.07
N ALA A 963 10.50 18.01 -5.98
CA ALA A 963 9.12 17.61 -5.68
C ALA A 963 8.82 16.17 -6.10
N MET A 964 8.08 15.47 -5.25
CA MET A 964 7.60 14.11 -5.44
C MET A 964 6.07 14.08 -5.46
N HIS A 965 5.50 13.42 -6.46
CA HIS A 965 4.06 13.16 -6.51
C HIS A 965 3.78 11.79 -5.89
N ILE A 966 2.94 11.75 -4.85
CA ILE A 966 2.44 10.50 -4.30
C ILE A 966 1.24 10.05 -5.14
N LEU A 967 1.42 8.95 -5.90
CA LEU A 967 0.38 8.41 -6.78
C LEU A 967 -0.43 7.34 -6.05
N ALA A 968 -1.54 7.75 -5.44
CA ALA A 968 -2.58 6.86 -4.97
C ALA A 968 -3.71 6.77 -6.01
N GLY A 969 -4.17 5.55 -6.35
CA GLY A 969 -5.43 5.36 -7.07
C GLY A 969 -5.40 5.36 -8.61
N LEU A 970 -4.25 5.58 -9.27
CA LEU A 970 -4.16 5.46 -10.72
C LEU A 970 -4.14 3.98 -11.16
N SER A 971 -5.27 3.43 -11.60
CA SER A 971 -5.31 2.10 -12.22
C SER A 971 -5.31 2.21 -13.76
N PRO A 972 -4.60 1.32 -14.49
CA PRO A 972 -4.45 1.39 -15.96
C PRO A 972 -5.73 1.06 -16.76
N HIS A 973 -6.94 1.32 -16.24
CA HIS A 973 -8.19 0.95 -16.92
C HIS A 973 -8.26 1.52 -18.35
N GLY A 974 -8.45 0.63 -19.32
CA GLY A 974 -8.47 0.97 -20.74
C GLY A 974 -7.09 1.23 -21.38
N MET A 975 -5.98 0.99 -20.66
CA MET A 975 -4.61 1.19 -21.12
C MET A 975 -3.76 -0.07 -20.93
N THR A 976 -2.78 -0.29 -21.81
CA THR A 976 -1.73 -1.29 -21.55
C THR A 976 -0.79 -0.80 -20.44
N ALA A 977 -0.06 -1.72 -19.79
CA ALA A 977 0.93 -1.37 -18.76
C ALA A 977 1.99 -0.38 -19.29
N LEU A 978 2.35 -0.48 -20.58
CA LEU A 978 3.30 0.41 -21.23
C LEU A 978 2.69 1.80 -21.51
N GLN A 979 1.43 1.87 -21.94
CA GLN A 979 0.71 3.15 -22.09
C GLN A 979 0.55 3.86 -20.75
N PHE A 980 0.26 3.10 -19.69
CA PHE A 980 0.22 3.63 -18.34
C PHE A 980 1.59 4.19 -17.90
N ALA A 981 2.66 3.46 -18.18
CA ALA A 981 4.02 3.90 -17.89
C ALA A 981 4.39 5.21 -18.64
N GLU A 982 4.06 5.31 -19.93
CA GLU A 982 4.25 6.53 -20.73
C GLU A 982 3.47 7.71 -20.17
N LYS A 983 2.17 7.52 -19.92
CA LYS A 983 1.28 8.56 -19.41
C LYS A 983 1.82 9.11 -18.09
N THR A 984 2.22 8.21 -17.19
CA THR A 984 2.78 8.56 -15.87
C THR A 984 4.10 9.31 -16.01
N ALA A 985 5.06 8.76 -16.78
CA ALA A 985 6.36 9.41 -16.98
C ALA A 985 6.25 10.78 -17.68
N ARG A 986 5.32 10.92 -18.63
CA ARG A 986 5.04 12.19 -19.32
C ARG A 986 4.45 13.22 -18.36
N HIS A 987 3.48 12.82 -17.53
CA HIS A 987 2.91 13.68 -16.49
C HIS A 987 4.00 14.19 -15.53
N LEU A 988 4.81 13.28 -15.00
CA LEU A 988 5.92 13.59 -14.10
C LEU A 988 6.95 14.52 -14.74
N THR A 989 7.31 14.28 -16.01
CA THR A 989 8.25 15.11 -16.77
C THR A 989 7.73 16.54 -16.97
N LYS A 990 6.44 16.69 -17.29
CA LYS A 990 5.80 18.01 -17.47
C LYS A 990 5.83 18.84 -16.19
N LEU A 991 5.54 18.20 -15.07
CA LEU A 991 5.48 18.85 -13.76
C LEU A 991 6.86 19.06 -13.14
N GLY A 992 7.91 18.43 -13.66
CA GLY A 992 9.23 18.47 -13.03
C GLY A 992 9.25 17.71 -11.71
N MET A 993 8.59 16.54 -11.67
CA MET A 993 8.38 15.76 -10.47
C MET A 993 8.88 14.32 -10.65
N PHE A 994 9.37 13.73 -9.55
CA PHE A 994 9.53 12.27 -9.45
C PHE A 994 8.34 11.68 -8.67
N SER A 995 8.29 10.37 -8.42
CA SER A 995 7.05 9.78 -7.91
C SER A 995 7.23 8.68 -6.87
N MET A 996 6.23 8.60 -5.99
CA MET A 996 5.95 7.46 -5.13
C MET A 996 4.68 6.75 -5.61
N PRO A 997 4.79 5.75 -6.51
CA PRO A 997 3.65 4.95 -6.92
C PRO A 997 3.19 4.01 -5.80
N GLY A 998 1.86 3.88 -5.62
CA GLY A 998 1.28 2.84 -4.78
C GLY A 998 1.59 1.42 -5.31
N ASP A 999 1.58 0.41 -4.43
CA ASP A 999 2.09 -0.93 -4.73
C ASP A 999 1.41 -1.61 -5.94
N GLY A 1000 0.11 -1.37 -6.14
CA GLY A 1000 -0.66 -1.87 -7.29
C GLY A 1000 -0.36 -1.15 -8.63
N THR A 1001 0.23 0.04 -8.57
CA THR A 1001 0.56 0.88 -9.75
C THR A 1001 2.03 0.75 -10.18
N MET A 1002 2.88 0.21 -9.31
CA MET A 1002 4.30 -0.01 -9.53
C MET A 1002 4.55 -1.26 -10.40
N THR A 1003 4.16 -1.18 -11.66
CA THR A 1003 4.32 -2.26 -12.65
C THR A 1003 5.77 -2.37 -13.16
N GLN A 1004 6.14 -3.53 -13.68
CA GLN A 1004 7.46 -3.72 -14.32
C GLN A 1004 7.68 -2.76 -15.51
N ALA A 1005 6.61 -2.48 -16.27
CA ALA A 1005 6.64 -1.53 -17.37
C ALA A 1005 6.99 -0.11 -16.85
N LEU A 1006 6.34 0.34 -15.77
CA LEU A 1006 6.65 1.65 -15.17
C LEU A 1006 8.09 1.71 -14.65
N LEU A 1007 8.54 0.66 -13.97
CA LEU A 1007 9.91 0.58 -13.45
C LEU A 1007 10.96 0.72 -14.56
N SER A 1008 10.85 -0.09 -15.62
CA SER A 1008 11.77 -0.04 -16.77
C SER A 1008 11.66 1.29 -17.52
N TYR A 1009 10.44 1.78 -17.76
CA TYR A 1009 10.20 3.03 -18.49
C TYR A 1009 10.78 4.25 -17.77
N ALA A 1010 10.59 4.35 -16.45
CA ALA A 1010 11.12 5.41 -15.60
C ALA A 1010 12.65 5.37 -15.48
N LYS A 1011 13.22 4.17 -15.27
CA LYS A 1011 14.67 3.92 -15.21
C LYS A 1011 15.40 4.50 -16.41
N HIS A 1012 14.96 4.17 -17.63
CA HIS A 1012 15.61 4.64 -18.85
C HIS A 1012 15.39 6.12 -19.14
N ARG A 1013 14.41 6.75 -18.49
CA ARG A 1013 14.11 8.19 -18.56
C ARG A 1013 14.63 8.96 -17.35
N GLY A 1014 15.43 8.31 -16.50
CA GLY A 1014 16.11 8.93 -15.36
C GLY A 1014 15.15 9.45 -14.29
N ILE A 1015 13.90 8.97 -14.24
CA ILE A 1015 12.88 9.37 -13.26
C ILE A 1015 13.03 8.48 -12.02
N PRO A 1016 13.37 9.04 -10.85
CA PRO A 1016 13.40 8.29 -9.60
C PRO A 1016 12.01 7.78 -9.22
N LEU A 1017 11.94 6.53 -8.76
CA LEU A 1017 10.73 5.96 -8.16
C LEU A 1017 11.00 5.60 -6.69
N VAL A 1018 10.09 6.01 -5.82
CA VAL A 1018 10.11 5.77 -4.38
C VAL A 1018 9.04 4.74 -4.04
N GLY A 1019 9.39 3.74 -3.23
CA GLY A 1019 8.42 2.82 -2.66
C GLY A 1019 7.71 3.44 -1.47
N GLY A 1020 6.38 3.33 -1.42
CA GLY A 1020 5.59 3.75 -0.26
C GLY A 1020 5.97 3.00 1.03
N THR A 1021 5.34 3.36 2.14
CA THR A 1021 5.67 2.84 3.47
C THR A 1021 5.66 1.31 3.51
N SER A 1022 6.78 0.72 3.95
CA SER A 1022 6.99 -0.72 4.08
C SER A 1022 7.50 -1.04 5.48
N ASN A 1023 6.62 -1.67 6.26
CA ASN A 1023 6.89 -2.04 7.66
C ASN A 1023 6.98 -3.56 7.85
N SER A 1024 7.29 -4.29 6.79
CA SER A 1024 7.68 -5.70 6.87
C SER A 1024 8.90 -5.95 6.00
N LYS A 1025 9.77 -6.86 6.46
CA LYS A 1025 10.97 -7.31 5.73
C LYS A 1025 10.59 -7.82 4.34
N ALA A 1026 9.46 -8.52 4.23
CA ALA A 1026 8.96 -9.04 2.96
C ALA A 1026 8.60 -7.92 1.97
N SER A 1027 7.91 -6.87 2.44
CA SER A 1027 7.55 -5.71 1.60
C SER A 1027 8.78 -4.93 1.13
N ILE A 1028 9.75 -4.67 2.03
CA ILE A 1028 11.03 -4.05 1.67
C ILE A 1028 11.77 -4.91 0.64
N GLN A 1029 11.78 -6.23 0.82
CA GLN A 1029 12.45 -7.15 -0.10
C GLN A 1029 11.82 -7.17 -1.49
N VAL A 1030 10.49 -7.11 -1.60
CA VAL A 1030 9.78 -6.99 -2.90
C VAL A 1030 10.17 -5.69 -3.60
N LYS A 1031 10.15 -4.56 -2.90
CA LYS A 1031 10.55 -3.26 -3.46
C LYS A 1031 12.03 -3.22 -3.84
N LYS A 1032 12.90 -3.84 -3.03
CA LYS A 1032 14.31 -4.04 -3.36
C LYS A 1032 14.47 -4.82 -4.65
N LYS A 1033 13.77 -5.95 -4.84
CA LYS A 1033 13.78 -6.75 -6.09
C LYS A 1033 13.27 -5.99 -7.31
N ARG A 1034 12.42 -4.98 -7.11
CA ARG A 1034 11.92 -4.08 -8.16
C ARG A 1034 12.90 -2.96 -8.54
N GLY A 1035 14.00 -2.80 -7.81
CA GLY A 1035 15.02 -1.80 -8.13
C GLY A 1035 14.60 -0.35 -7.85
N VAL A 1036 13.67 -0.13 -6.91
CA VAL A 1036 13.27 1.23 -6.52
C VAL A 1036 14.45 2.01 -5.92
N THR A 1037 14.40 3.34 -6.02
CA THR A 1037 15.52 4.19 -5.57
C THR A 1037 15.55 4.34 -4.05
N MET A 1038 14.37 4.53 -3.44
CA MET A 1038 14.19 4.77 -2.00
C MET A 1038 12.89 4.08 -1.54
N ILE A 1039 12.76 3.82 -0.23
CA ILE A 1039 11.60 3.17 0.39
C ILE A 1039 11.31 3.88 1.71
N TYR A 1040 10.06 4.26 1.96
CA TYR A 1040 9.66 4.74 3.29
C TYR A 1040 9.49 3.56 4.24
N SER A 1041 9.94 3.70 5.49
CA SER A 1041 9.75 2.68 6.51
C SER A 1041 9.76 3.30 7.90
N ASP A 1042 8.93 2.76 8.79
CA ASP A 1042 8.98 3.04 10.23
C ASP A 1042 10.16 2.34 10.90
N TYR A 1043 10.76 1.37 10.19
CA TYR A 1043 11.89 0.53 10.64
C TYR A 1043 13.15 0.70 9.75
N PRO A 1044 13.62 1.93 9.51
CA PRO A 1044 14.80 2.17 8.66
C PRO A 1044 16.08 1.48 9.17
N GLN A 1045 16.19 1.22 10.47
CA GLN A 1045 17.29 0.51 11.13
C GLN A 1045 17.46 -0.95 10.67
N TRP A 1046 16.44 -1.56 10.05
CA TRP A 1046 16.60 -2.91 9.46
C TRP A 1046 17.59 -2.95 8.28
N SER A 1047 18.06 -1.79 7.81
CA SER A 1047 19.08 -1.71 6.77
C SER A 1047 20.52 -1.72 7.27
N ASP A 1048 20.76 -1.74 8.59
CA ASP A 1048 22.09 -1.60 9.20
C ASP A 1048 23.10 -2.64 8.71
N GLN A 1049 22.70 -3.90 8.58
CA GLN A 1049 23.53 -5.01 8.11
C GLN A 1049 23.61 -5.10 6.58
N MET A 1050 22.99 -4.18 5.84
CA MET A 1050 23.08 -4.19 4.39
C MET A 1050 24.45 -3.67 3.95
N PRO A 1051 25.18 -4.40 3.08
CA PRO A 1051 26.42 -3.91 2.53
C PRO A 1051 26.15 -2.75 1.57
N ILE A 1052 26.95 -1.69 1.72
CA ILE A 1052 26.93 -0.49 0.88
C ILE A 1052 28.10 -0.45 -0.10
N CYS A 1053 29.19 -1.18 0.17
CA CYS A 1053 30.26 -1.43 -0.79
C CYS A 1053 31.14 -2.63 -0.41
N VAL A 1054 31.84 -3.19 -1.40
CA VAL A 1054 32.90 -4.20 -1.21
C VAL A 1054 34.20 -3.63 -1.79
N ASN A 1055 35.17 -3.34 -0.92
CA ASN A 1055 36.45 -2.73 -1.30
C ASN A 1055 37.57 -3.79 -1.39
N PRO A 1056 38.16 -4.02 -2.57
CA PRO A 1056 39.32 -4.91 -2.72
C PRO A 1056 40.63 -4.16 -2.42
N ILE A 1057 41.58 -4.80 -1.73
CA ILE A 1057 42.89 -4.21 -1.40
C ILE A 1057 43.98 -5.18 -1.87
N PRO A 1058 44.39 -5.18 -3.16
CA PRO A 1058 44.46 -4.05 -4.11
C PRO A 1058 43.59 -4.19 -5.38
N LEU A 1059 43.38 -3.07 -6.10
CA LEU A 1059 42.69 -3.02 -7.42
C LEU A 1059 43.48 -3.70 -8.57
N TYR A 1060 44.66 -4.22 -8.28
CA TYR A 1060 45.41 -5.09 -9.18
C TYR A 1060 46.18 -6.17 -8.40
N LYS A 1061 46.40 -7.32 -9.02
CA LYS A 1061 47.25 -8.41 -8.51
C LYS A 1061 48.19 -8.86 -9.63
N VAL A 1062 49.49 -8.94 -9.31
CA VAL A 1062 50.51 -9.48 -10.21
C VAL A 1062 50.96 -10.82 -9.66
N VAL A 1063 50.86 -11.87 -10.46
CA VAL A 1063 51.18 -13.25 -10.08
C VAL A 1063 51.99 -13.95 -11.15
N LYS A 1064 52.54 -15.11 -10.83
CA LYS A 1064 53.27 -15.98 -11.75
C LYS A 1064 52.36 -17.09 -12.24
N GLU A 1065 52.67 -17.62 -13.42
CA GLU A 1065 52.04 -18.84 -13.90
C GLU A 1065 52.21 -19.99 -12.89
N GLY A 1066 51.08 -20.58 -12.49
CA GLY A 1066 50.96 -21.62 -11.46
C GLY A 1066 50.59 -21.11 -10.07
N ASP A 1067 50.61 -19.79 -9.83
CA ASP A 1067 50.18 -19.24 -8.53
C ASP A 1067 48.67 -19.39 -8.34
N VAL A 1068 48.26 -19.63 -7.09
CA VAL A 1068 46.86 -19.70 -6.67
C VAL A 1068 46.60 -18.58 -5.67
N LEU A 1069 45.60 -17.76 -5.92
CA LEU A 1069 45.14 -16.71 -5.02
C LEU A 1069 43.82 -17.13 -4.36
N ASN A 1070 43.82 -17.29 -3.05
CA ASN A 1070 42.62 -17.59 -2.28
C ASN A 1070 41.86 -16.32 -1.91
N LEU A 1071 40.54 -16.41 -1.72
CA LEU A 1071 39.70 -15.28 -1.32
C LEU A 1071 40.24 -14.52 -0.09
N ALA A 1072 40.74 -15.24 0.92
CA ALA A 1072 41.31 -14.65 2.13
C ALA A 1072 42.57 -13.81 1.85
N GLU A 1073 43.35 -14.16 0.83
CA GLU A 1073 44.60 -13.47 0.44
C GLU A 1073 44.34 -12.20 -0.39
N MET A 1074 43.06 -11.96 -0.74
CA MET A 1074 42.64 -10.78 -1.48
C MET A 1074 42.47 -9.54 -0.60
N GLY A 1075 42.39 -9.68 0.73
CA GLY A 1075 42.34 -8.56 1.68
C GLY A 1075 41.13 -7.63 1.50
N ALA A 1076 40.00 -8.16 1.01
CA ALA A 1076 38.80 -7.37 0.75
C ALA A 1076 38.00 -7.09 2.02
N THR A 1077 37.43 -5.91 2.10
CA THR A 1077 36.58 -5.46 3.22
C THR A 1077 35.16 -5.17 2.72
N VAL A 1078 34.16 -5.62 3.45
CA VAL A 1078 32.75 -5.26 3.23
C VAL A 1078 32.41 -4.12 4.17
N HIS A 1079 31.81 -3.05 3.65
CA HIS A 1079 31.30 -1.96 4.47
C HIS A 1079 29.78 -2.07 4.53
N GLU A 1080 29.25 -2.16 5.75
CA GLU A 1080 27.83 -2.16 6.03
C GLU A 1080 27.32 -0.75 6.33
N ARG A 1081 26.01 -0.54 6.27
CA ARG A 1081 25.39 0.76 6.51
C ARG A 1081 25.62 1.24 7.95
N SER A 1082 25.67 0.32 8.91
CA SER A 1082 26.04 0.59 10.31
C SER A 1082 27.44 1.23 10.49
N GLY A 1083 28.26 1.28 9.44
CA GLY A 1083 29.65 1.72 9.51
C GLY A 1083 30.62 0.62 9.97
N VAL A 1084 30.10 -0.55 10.37
CA VAL A 1084 30.92 -1.71 10.75
C VAL A 1084 31.50 -2.36 9.48
N ALA A 1085 32.82 -2.62 9.52
CA ALA A 1085 33.49 -3.38 8.49
C ALA A 1085 33.36 -4.88 8.79
N SER A 1086 32.91 -5.66 7.81
CA SER A 1086 32.79 -7.11 7.93
C SER A 1086 33.67 -7.86 6.92
N THR A 1087 33.93 -9.14 7.22
CA THR A 1087 34.75 -10.00 6.37
C THR A 1087 33.96 -10.43 5.14
N LEU A 1088 34.62 -10.40 3.99
CA LEU A 1088 34.06 -10.90 2.74
C LEU A 1088 33.63 -12.38 2.86
N ARG A 1089 32.33 -12.63 2.71
CA ARG A 1089 31.75 -13.98 2.52
C ARG A 1089 31.25 -14.08 1.09
N GLY A 1090 31.72 -15.02 0.28
CA GLY A 1090 31.30 -15.13 -1.13
C GLY A 1090 32.41 -15.70 -2.00
N GLY A 1091 32.69 -15.08 -3.14
CA GLY A 1091 33.61 -15.68 -4.11
C GLY A 1091 34.23 -14.74 -5.13
N ILE A 1092 34.95 -15.36 -6.05
CA ILE A 1092 35.71 -14.73 -7.14
C ILE A 1092 35.00 -15.04 -8.46
N ARG A 1093 34.90 -14.05 -9.35
CA ARG A 1093 34.31 -14.22 -10.68
C ARG A 1093 35.16 -13.49 -11.71
N ILE A 1094 35.63 -14.21 -12.72
CA ILE A 1094 36.29 -13.62 -13.89
C ILE A 1094 35.21 -12.94 -14.75
N ILE A 1095 35.46 -11.69 -15.15
CA ILE A 1095 34.45 -10.81 -15.79
C ILE A 1095 34.88 -10.22 -17.13
N GLY A 1096 36.18 -10.21 -17.42
CA GLY A 1096 36.69 -9.76 -18.72
C GLY A 1096 37.14 -10.91 -19.60
N GLU A 1097 37.65 -10.58 -20.79
CA GLU A 1097 38.37 -11.54 -21.64
C GLU A 1097 39.42 -12.29 -20.81
N ASN A 1098 39.35 -13.61 -20.85
CA ASN A 1098 40.20 -14.48 -20.05
C ASN A 1098 41.16 -15.27 -20.92
N ASP A 1099 40.77 -15.75 -22.11
CA ASP A 1099 41.59 -16.56 -23.00
C ASP A 1099 42.36 -17.73 -22.34
N GLY A 1100 41.93 -18.19 -21.16
CA GLY A 1100 42.66 -19.17 -20.35
C GLY A 1100 43.85 -18.61 -19.55
N VAL A 1101 43.93 -17.29 -19.31
CA VAL A 1101 44.88 -16.60 -18.42
C VAL A 1101 44.73 -17.09 -16.99
N ALA A 1102 43.49 -17.19 -16.52
CA ALA A 1102 43.17 -17.69 -15.19
C ALA A 1102 41.98 -18.65 -15.21
N TYR A 1103 41.86 -19.45 -14.17
CA TYR A 1103 40.68 -20.25 -13.88
C TYR A 1103 40.21 -19.94 -12.45
N THR A 1104 38.92 -19.97 -12.21
CA THR A 1104 38.36 -19.86 -10.87
C THR A 1104 37.33 -20.96 -10.63
N ASP A 1105 37.40 -21.57 -9.45
CA ASP A 1105 36.37 -22.47 -8.91
C ASP A 1105 35.32 -21.73 -8.07
N GLY A 1106 35.43 -20.39 -7.98
CA GLY A 1106 34.60 -19.52 -7.16
C GLY A 1106 35.23 -19.14 -5.81
N SER A 1107 36.13 -19.94 -5.26
CA SER A 1107 36.80 -19.71 -3.96
C SER A 1107 38.27 -19.31 -4.11
N SER A 1108 38.89 -19.77 -5.19
CA SER A 1108 40.28 -19.52 -5.53
C SER A 1108 40.40 -19.08 -6.99
N LEU A 1109 41.52 -18.45 -7.31
CA LEU A 1109 41.88 -18.06 -8.67
C LEU A 1109 43.28 -18.60 -8.99
N THR A 1110 43.36 -19.48 -9.99
CA THR A 1110 44.60 -20.12 -10.46
C THR A 1110 45.10 -19.43 -11.71
N ALA A 1111 46.34 -18.95 -11.68
CA ALA A 1111 47.01 -18.36 -12.83
C ALA A 1111 47.54 -19.45 -13.77
N LEU A 1112 46.99 -19.56 -14.98
CA LEU A 1112 47.23 -20.67 -15.90
C LEU A 1112 48.25 -20.36 -16.99
N LYS A 1113 48.25 -19.13 -17.52
CA LYS A 1113 49.22 -18.70 -18.54
C LYS A 1113 49.47 -17.20 -18.43
N ALA A 1114 50.60 -16.75 -18.97
CA ALA A 1114 50.91 -15.33 -19.05
C ALA A 1114 49.84 -14.54 -19.84
N GLY A 1115 49.45 -13.39 -19.31
CA GLY A 1115 48.41 -12.53 -19.88
C GLY A 1115 47.72 -11.68 -18.82
N GLU A 1116 46.64 -11.02 -19.20
CA GLU A 1116 45.85 -10.17 -18.31
C GLU A 1116 44.38 -10.55 -18.37
N THR A 1117 43.68 -10.45 -17.24
CA THR A 1117 42.22 -10.59 -17.18
C THR A 1117 41.67 -9.76 -16.02
N LEU A 1118 40.34 -9.68 -15.91
CA LEU A 1118 39.63 -8.96 -14.86
C LEU A 1118 38.79 -9.92 -14.03
N PHE A 1119 38.70 -9.67 -12.73
CA PHE A 1119 37.78 -10.38 -11.85
C PHE A 1119 37.09 -9.46 -10.85
N HIS A 1120 35.89 -9.84 -10.43
CA HIS A 1120 35.22 -9.30 -9.26
C HIS A 1120 35.37 -10.26 -8.08
N LEU A 1121 35.45 -9.69 -6.90
CA LEU A 1121 34.98 -10.35 -5.68
C LEU A 1121 33.48 -10.04 -5.52
N TYR A 1122 32.70 -11.00 -5.05
CA TYR A 1122 31.31 -10.76 -4.65
C TYR A 1122 31.08 -11.20 -3.21
N HIS A 1123 30.27 -10.43 -2.50
CA HIS A 1123 29.82 -10.71 -1.15
C HIS A 1123 28.40 -11.27 -1.18
N GLU A 1124 28.20 -12.46 -0.62
CA GLU A 1124 26.89 -13.04 -0.31
C GLU A 1124 26.44 -12.62 1.09
N TYR A 1125 25.21 -12.14 1.20
CA TYR A 1125 24.61 -11.72 2.46
C TYR A 1125 23.10 -11.97 2.45
N GLU A 1126 22.51 -12.09 3.64
CA GLU A 1126 21.09 -12.38 3.85
C GLU A 1126 20.53 -11.30 4.80
N PRO A 1127 20.11 -10.14 4.25
CA PRO A 1127 19.92 -8.92 5.03
C PRO A 1127 18.77 -8.99 6.05
N PHE A 1128 17.93 -10.01 5.97
CA PHE A 1128 16.75 -10.20 6.81
C PHE A 1128 16.65 -11.62 7.39
N ASN A 1129 17.74 -12.41 7.36
CA ASN A 1129 17.77 -13.77 7.92
C ASN A 1129 18.16 -13.79 9.41
N TYR A 1130 17.57 -12.89 10.18
CA TYR A 1130 17.73 -12.81 11.63
C TYR A 1130 16.48 -12.19 12.26
N GLU A 1131 16.24 -12.53 13.52
CA GLU A 1131 15.17 -11.91 14.29
C GLU A 1131 15.53 -10.45 14.57
N THR A 1132 14.57 -9.55 14.34
CA THR A 1132 14.64 -8.15 14.73
C THR A 1132 13.30 -7.76 15.33
N GLU A 1133 13.31 -6.74 16.16
CA GLU A 1133 12.08 -6.14 16.63
C GLU A 1133 11.21 -5.58 15.50
N GLY A 1134 9.89 -5.57 15.72
CA GLY A 1134 8.85 -5.11 14.78
C GLY A 1134 8.49 -6.11 13.67
N ASP A 1135 9.41 -6.98 13.27
CA ASP A 1135 9.15 -8.08 12.33
C ASP A 1135 10.10 -9.25 12.62
N PRO A 1136 9.68 -10.27 13.40
CA PRO A 1136 10.54 -11.39 13.75
C PRO A 1136 10.79 -12.36 12.59
N ALA A 1137 10.15 -12.16 11.42
CA ALA A 1137 10.33 -13.03 10.28
C ALA A 1137 11.80 -13.10 9.84
N LYS A 1138 12.24 -14.33 9.53
CA LYS A 1138 13.55 -14.61 8.92
C LYS A 1138 13.35 -14.89 7.44
N LEU A 1139 13.93 -14.06 6.60
CA LEU A 1139 13.91 -14.24 5.15
C LEU A 1139 15.28 -14.74 4.68
N PRO A 1140 15.40 -15.99 4.23
CA PRO A 1140 16.68 -16.59 3.84
C PRO A 1140 17.14 -16.17 2.44
N ASP A 1141 16.56 -15.12 1.85
CA ASP A 1141 16.94 -14.65 0.53
C ASP A 1141 18.40 -14.19 0.52
N LYS A 1142 19.20 -14.91 -0.25
CA LYS A 1142 20.60 -14.60 -0.46
C LYS A 1142 20.77 -13.55 -1.54
N TRP A 1143 21.47 -12.48 -1.20
CA TRP A 1143 21.80 -11.35 -2.06
C TRP A 1143 23.30 -11.28 -2.33
N ARG A 1144 23.66 -10.63 -3.45
CA ARG A 1144 25.06 -10.48 -3.87
C ARG A 1144 25.41 -9.03 -4.14
N MET A 1145 26.55 -8.60 -3.60
CA MET A 1145 27.13 -7.30 -3.92
C MET A 1145 28.54 -7.48 -4.49
N TYR A 1146 28.84 -6.76 -5.57
CA TYR A 1146 30.13 -6.88 -6.27
C TYR A 1146 31.10 -5.78 -5.83
N SER A 1147 32.37 -6.16 -5.75
CA SER A 1147 33.48 -5.23 -5.54
C SER A 1147 33.83 -4.44 -6.80
N ASN A 1148 34.68 -3.42 -6.67
CA ASN A 1148 35.36 -2.88 -7.84
C ASN A 1148 36.15 -3.99 -8.58
N PRO A 1149 36.22 -3.95 -9.91
CA PRO A 1149 36.97 -4.95 -10.68
C PRO A 1149 38.45 -4.88 -10.33
N VAL A 1150 39.07 -6.05 -10.14
CA VAL A 1150 40.49 -6.21 -9.88
C VAL A 1150 41.18 -6.67 -11.17
N ARG A 1151 42.26 -5.99 -11.55
CA ARG A 1151 43.08 -6.41 -12.69
C ARG A 1151 44.07 -7.50 -12.28
N LEU A 1152 44.03 -8.65 -12.93
CA LEU A 1152 45.02 -9.72 -12.76
C LEU A 1152 46.04 -9.66 -13.89
N VAL A 1153 47.32 -9.65 -13.54
CA VAL A 1153 48.44 -9.75 -14.48
C VAL A 1153 49.24 -11.00 -14.16
N VAL A 1154 49.28 -11.95 -15.09
CA VAL A 1154 50.03 -13.21 -14.96
C VAL A 1154 51.33 -13.11 -15.76
N LEU A 1155 52.47 -13.31 -15.09
CA LEU A 1155 53.80 -13.30 -15.70
C LEU A 1155 54.27 -14.73 -16.03
N ASN A 1156 54.98 -14.88 -17.16
CA ASN A 1156 55.67 -16.12 -17.49
C ASN A 1156 56.83 -16.37 -16.51
N LYS A 1157 57.12 -17.64 -16.18
CA LYS A 1157 58.26 -18.06 -15.35
C LYS A 1157 59.61 -17.51 -15.83
N ALA A 1158 59.79 -17.23 -17.13
CA ALA A 1158 61.02 -16.67 -17.69
C ALA A 1158 61.18 -15.14 -17.53
N ASP A 1159 60.12 -14.40 -17.19
CA ASP A 1159 60.08 -12.92 -17.22
C ASP A 1159 60.31 -12.24 -15.84
N LEU A 1160 60.75 -13.02 -14.84
CA LEU A 1160 60.90 -12.62 -13.44
C LEU A 1160 62.13 -11.77 -13.09
N SER A 1161 62.59 -10.91 -14.00
CA SER A 1161 63.61 -9.92 -13.62
C SER A 1161 62.98 -8.84 -12.74
N ALA A 1162 63.63 -8.45 -11.64
CA ALA A 1162 63.16 -7.38 -10.75
C ALA A 1162 62.87 -6.07 -11.52
N LYS A 1163 63.59 -5.83 -12.62
CA LYS A 1163 63.39 -4.69 -13.52
C LYS A 1163 62.02 -4.72 -14.22
N ARG A 1164 61.58 -5.88 -14.71
CA ARG A 1164 60.30 -6.03 -15.42
C ARG A 1164 59.10 -5.99 -14.48
N LEU A 1165 59.25 -6.51 -13.24
CA LEU A 1165 58.29 -6.31 -12.16
C LEU A 1165 58.13 -4.82 -11.81
N VAL A 1166 59.22 -4.06 -11.74
CA VAL A 1166 59.18 -2.61 -11.53
C VAL A 1166 58.54 -1.88 -12.72
N GLU A 1167 58.85 -2.26 -13.96
CA GLU A 1167 58.24 -1.68 -15.17
C GLU A 1167 56.72 -1.94 -15.25
N VAL A 1168 56.28 -3.16 -14.90
CA VAL A 1168 54.85 -3.53 -14.82
C VAL A 1168 54.17 -2.73 -13.71
N VAL A 1169 54.74 -2.67 -12.51
CA VAL A 1169 54.19 -1.88 -11.39
C VAL A 1169 54.20 -0.37 -11.70
N GLN A 1170 55.20 0.14 -12.41
CA GLN A 1170 55.27 1.56 -12.83
C GLN A 1170 54.26 1.88 -13.93
N ARG A 1171 54.10 1.00 -14.93
CA ARG A 1171 53.08 1.10 -15.98
C ARG A 1171 51.69 1.24 -15.37
N TYR A 1172 51.37 0.40 -14.38
CA TYR A 1172 50.05 0.41 -13.73
C TYR A 1172 49.91 1.45 -12.60
N ARG A 1173 51.01 2.01 -12.08
CA ARG A 1173 50.97 3.22 -11.22
C ARG A 1173 50.55 4.48 -11.99
N GLN A 1174 50.87 4.57 -13.29
CA GLN A 1174 50.50 5.72 -14.13
C GLN A 1174 49.00 5.72 -14.50
N ASP A 1175 48.40 4.56 -14.77
CA ASP A 1175 46.94 4.42 -14.94
C ASP A 1175 46.17 4.72 -13.64
N MET A 1176 46.83 4.54 -12.48
CA MET A 1176 46.24 4.66 -11.15
C MET A 1176 46.51 5.99 -10.45
N THR A 1177 47.30 6.91 -11.01
CA THR A 1177 47.61 8.18 -10.30
C THR A 1177 46.36 9.07 -10.17
N VAL A 1178 45.34 8.86 -11.01
CA VAL A 1178 44.02 9.51 -10.93
C VAL A 1178 43.09 8.79 -9.92
N ILE A 1179 43.19 7.46 -9.79
CA ILE A 1179 42.37 6.66 -8.86
C ILE A 1179 42.91 6.74 -7.44
N ALA A 1180 44.23 6.69 -7.26
CA ALA A 1180 44.88 6.75 -5.95
C ALA A 1180 44.73 8.13 -5.27
N TYR A 1181 44.76 9.24 -6.02
CA TYR A 1181 44.52 10.58 -5.43
C TYR A 1181 43.07 10.79 -5.03
N ALA A 1182 42.10 10.25 -5.77
CA ALA A 1182 40.69 10.30 -5.40
C ALA A 1182 40.37 9.38 -4.21
N SER A 1183 40.96 8.18 -4.15
CA SER A 1183 40.80 7.24 -3.03
C SER A 1183 41.55 7.65 -1.76
N LEU A 1184 42.74 8.27 -1.85
CA LEU A 1184 43.44 8.82 -0.67
C LEU A 1184 42.69 10.00 -0.04
N LEU A 1185 41.85 10.72 -0.80
CA LEU A 1185 40.97 11.77 -0.29
C LEU A 1185 39.60 11.26 0.19
N SER A 1186 39.21 10.02 -0.14
CA SER A 1186 37.90 9.43 0.19
C SER A 1186 38.00 8.14 1.03
N LEU A 1187 39.16 7.84 1.60
CA LEU A 1187 39.26 6.77 2.59
C LEU A 1187 38.57 7.24 3.88
N CYS A 1188 37.47 6.59 4.26
CA CYS A 1188 36.78 6.73 5.54
C CYS A 1188 37.69 6.59 6.78
N GLN A 1189 38.93 6.12 6.61
CA GLN A 1189 39.95 6.22 7.65
C GLN A 1189 40.33 7.66 7.97
N VAL A 1190 40.31 8.60 7.02
CA VAL A 1190 40.57 10.01 7.32
C VAL A 1190 39.40 10.61 8.06
N THR A 1191 38.13 10.34 7.75
CA THR A 1191 37.02 10.89 8.55
C THR A 1191 36.99 10.31 9.96
N PHE A 1192 37.25 9.00 10.15
CA PHE A 1192 37.37 8.39 11.48
C PHE A 1192 38.63 8.86 12.22
N LEU A 1193 39.77 9.04 11.54
CA LEU A 1193 40.97 9.65 12.11
C LEU A 1193 40.83 11.15 12.30
N PHE A 1194 39.96 11.85 11.56
CA PHE A 1194 39.71 13.29 11.65
C PHE A 1194 38.66 13.58 12.71
N GLU A 1195 37.69 12.69 12.92
CA GLU A 1195 36.77 12.64 14.06
C GLU A 1195 37.56 12.31 15.33
N LYS A 1196 38.42 11.28 15.32
CA LYS A 1196 39.36 11.00 16.43
C LYS A 1196 40.38 12.11 16.61
N TRP A 1197 40.87 12.74 15.55
CA TRP A 1197 41.79 13.88 15.64
C TRP A 1197 41.07 15.14 16.12
N ARG A 1198 39.80 15.35 15.76
CA ARG A 1198 38.95 16.47 16.22
C ARG A 1198 38.55 16.25 17.68
N ALA A 1199 38.18 15.03 18.06
CA ALA A 1199 37.99 14.60 19.44
C ALA A 1199 39.28 14.73 20.25
N TYR A 1200 40.44 14.39 19.67
CA TYR A 1200 41.76 14.62 20.26
C TYR A 1200 42.08 16.10 20.41
N GLN A 1201 41.81 16.95 19.40
CA GLN A 1201 42.03 18.40 19.49
C GLN A 1201 41.06 19.02 20.51
N LEU A 1202 39.81 18.57 20.61
CA LEU A 1202 38.82 19.00 21.61
C LEU A 1202 39.22 18.56 23.02
N ALA A 1203 39.56 17.29 23.22
CA ALA A 1203 40.03 16.75 24.50
C ALA A 1203 41.33 17.45 24.93
N LYS A 1204 42.28 17.63 24.01
CA LYS A 1204 43.51 18.38 24.25
C LYS A 1204 43.22 19.84 24.65
N ARG A 1205 42.30 20.53 23.96
CA ARG A 1205 41.88 21.89 24.33
C ARG A 1205 41.22 21.94 25.71
N SER A 1206 40.38 20.96 26.03
CA SER A 1206 39.73 20.84 27.34
C SER A 1206 40.72 20.54 28.45
N ILE A 1207 41.73 19.70 28.20
CA ILE A 1207 42.84 19.43 29.13
C ILE A 1207 43.70 20.68 29.31
N GLU A 1208 44.08 21.38 28.23
CA GLU A 1208 44.84 22.65 28.31
C GLU A 1208 44.04 23.74 29.06
N GLN A 1209 42.72 23.80 28.88
CA GLN A 1209 41.84 24.69 29.62
C GLN A 1209 41.72 24.29 31.10
N MET A 1210 41.63 23.00 31.41
CA MET A 1210 41.65 22.48 32.77
C MET A 1210 42.99 22.77 33.45
N GLU A 1211 44.12 22.53 32.80
CA GLU A 1211 45.46 22.86 33.31
C GLU A 1211 45.61 24.36 33.56
N THR A 1212 45.11 25.20 32.64
CA THR A 1212 45.11 26.66 32.80
C THR A 1212 44.21 27.11 33.97
N ALA A 1213 43.06 26.46 34.17
CA ALA A 1213 42.19 26.71 35.30
C ALA A 1213 42.83 26.24 36.62
N LEU A 1214 43.43 25.05 36.65
CA LEU A 1214 44.12 24.49 37.81
C LEU A 1214 45.29 25.39 38.24
N MET A 1215 46.08 25.88 37.28
CA MET A 1215 47.18 26.83 37.53
C MET A 1215 46.68 28.14 38.14
N LYS A 1216 45.48 28.62 37.74
CA LYS A 1216 44.85 29.78 38.37
C LYS A 1216 44.38 29.47 39.81
N TYR A 1217 43.85 28.29 40.07
CA TYR A 1217 43.44 27.87 41.42
C TYR A 1217 44.64 27.67 42.36
N VAL A 1218 45.77 27.15 41.87
CA VAL A 1218 47.03 27.05 42.64
C VAL A 1218 47.64 28.43 42.89
N ALA A 1219 47.68 29.31 41.88
CA ALA A 1219 48.16 30.68 42.03
C ALA A 1219 47.29 31.51 42.99
N ALA A 1220 46.00 31.17 43.13
CA ALA A 1220 45.08 31.76 44.10
C ALA A 1220 45.11 31.09 45.49
N GLY A 1221 45.94 30.06 45.70
CA GLY A 1221 46.09 29.37 46.99
C GLY A 1221 44.93 28.44 47.38
N HIS A 1222 44.08 28.08 46.42
CA HIS A 1222 42.90 27.22 46.64
C HIS A 1222 43.17 25.72 46.48
N LEU A 1223 44.33 25.33 45.94
CA LEU A 1223 44.81 23.95 45.86
C LEU A 1223 46.21 23.84 46.49
N THR A 1224 46.47 22.76 47.23
CA THR A 1224 47.82 22.43 47.69
C THR A 1224 48.67 21.90 46.53
N VAL A 1225 49.99 22.08 46.61
CA VAL A 1225 50.94 21.59 45.59
C VAL A 1225 50.83 20.07 45.43
N GLU A 1226 50.61 19.32 46.53
CA GLU A 1226 50.44 17.87 46.50
C GLU A 1226 49.15 17.43 45.77
N ALA A 1227 48.05 18.20 45.91
CA ALA A 1227 46.81 17.93 45.18
C ALA A 1227 46.96 18.25 43.69
N PHE A 1228 47.73 19.29 43.35
CA PHE A 1228 48.06 19.63 41.96
C PHE A 1228 48.91 18.53 41.30
N ASP A 1229 49.92 18.02 41.99
CA ASP A 1229 50.79 16.95 41.48
C ASP A 1229 50.02 15.62 41.30
N ALA A 1230 49.10 15.29 42.21
CA ALA A 1230 48.22 14.13 42.07
C ALA A 1230 47.26 14.26 40.87
N PHE A 1231 46.75 15.47 40.62
CA PHE A 1231 45.87 15.74 39.47
C PHE A 1231 46.63 15.70 38.14
N GLN A 1232 47.87 16.22 38.12
CA GLN A 1232 48.78 16.13 36.98
C GLN A 1232 49.15 14.67 36.65
N ALA A 1233 49.36 13.84 37.68
CA ALA A 1233 49.57 12.40 37.48
C ALA A 1233 48.34 11.71 36.87
N HIS A 1234 47.13 12.11 37.27
CA HIS A 1234 45.89 11.57 36.69
C HIS A 1234 45.66 12.05 35.24
N ILE A 1235 45.96 13.31 34.94
CA ILE A 1235 45.95 13.84 33.56
C ILE A 1235 46.97 13.10 32.70
N ALA A 1236 48.17 12.81 33.22
CA ALA A 1236 49.19 12.05 32.49
C ALA A 1236 48.72 10.62 32.18
N ILE A 1237 48.06 9.94 33.12
CA ILE A 1237 47.45 8.62 32.90
C ILE A 1237 46.35 8.70 31.83
N LEU A 1238 45.45 9.69 31.92
CA LEU A 1238 44.40 9.90 30.91
C LEU A 1238 44.99 10.22 29.52
N GLN A 1239 46.08 10.99 29.46
CA GLN A 1239 46.80 11.29 28.21
C GLN A 1239 47.51 10.06 27.64
N GLU A 1240 47.90 9.09 28.47
CA GLU A 1240 48.58 7.85 28.09
C GLU A 1240 47.58 6.75 27.70
N GLU A 1241 46.42 6.66 28.35
CA GLU A 1241 45.32 5.78 27.95
C GLU A 1241 44.64 6.22 26.64
N TRP A 1242 44.69 7.52 26.31
CA TRP A 1242 44.10 8.09 25.09
C TRP A 1242 45.05 8.19 23.89
N LYS A 1243 46.35 8.11 24.11
CA LYS A 1243 47.38 8.07 23.04
C LYS A 1243 47.44 6.69 22.40
#